data_AF-A0A8C4W864-F1
#
_entry.id   AF-A0A8C4W864-F1
#
_cell.length_a   1.000
_cell.length_b   1.000
_cell.length_c   1.000
_cell.angle_alpha   90.00
_cell.angle_beta   90.00
_cell.angle_gamma   90.00
#
_symmetry.space_group_name_H-M   'P 1'
#
loop_
_entity.id
_entity.type
_entity.pdbx_description
1 polymer ?
#
loop_
_entity_poly.entity_id
_entity_poly.type
_entity_poly.pdbx_seq_one_letter_code
_entity_poly.pdbx_strand_id
1 'polypeptide(L)'
;LYSSSIGASSRYNIFYSSSFARLHSDSGWSPDPSDKQPWLQIDLMQKHKINAVATQGTYNTYDWVTHYIVLYGDHPSSWKPFFQLGSNWTFFGNVNESGVVRHDLHYPILARYIRIIPRAWNPRGKIGLRLGLYGCPYWSDVLYFDGDDAISYRFRGKTVRTSQDVFTFSFKTMEREGLLMHGEGSQGDYITVELKQAQLVLGTGEAWGPSLSGHTTVTVGSLLDDQHWHSLRIDRHGHHVNLSLDGEVKRFRCNGDFQQLDLDTEGHVSHYCQDQPYMPITFAGINNYLQVPGIPRRNRLSVSFKFRSWDTVGLLLYTSFAEHLGGDGNQQPTRPPQLCPHPGYRLNDGFWHMVELVARDGSAVITIDDNDGAEFRVAHPFQLRTGTQYFFGGCPKPAAITGCLSNQTAFHGCLQSISVDAQPVELDLLRQERLGKYSNVFFNMCSITDRCTPNLCEHGGRCLQSWDDFTCVCDLTGYKGETCHKSLYKESCDAYRLSGKTSGNFTIDPDGSGPLKPFTVYCDIREDRAWTIVRHNRHYATRVRGSSVDRPFLGAVEYWNASWAEVAALANGSEYCEQHLEFSCYSSRLLNTPYGPPVSFWMGRHDQRHYYWGGSPPGVQRCACGLDKNCVDPKYFCNCDADHAQWTDKGLLNFVDHLPVTQVVVGDTNRSQSEAQFLLGPLRCYGDRNTWNTVSFNKGASLVFPTFLANHSLDISFYFRTTALSGVFLENWGCRNYIRIELNSRATRDVVFAYDIGNGDENLTVRSPVPFSDDEWHQVKAEINVKLARLRVDKMPWVVRLAPPQSYVRLEFDRPLYVGSAEHRLHPFLGCLRALRVNGQTLNLEGKANETEGVRVNCTGYCQYPRVPCLNSGLCVERYSHYTCNCSLSAFDGPFCNHIGAYFEPGTWVRYNILPAELSAARAFASILSQPLPGYNLTSEELSFSFRTSTAPAVLLYVSSFRRDYVAVLIREDGSLQLRYQLGTSPYVFPLTTAPVTDGRPHRINITRINRTLYTQVLPSPAIHAPAETGMIDPEIQKYNTPGFSGCLSGVKFNSILPFKAIFRPSGRPAPYPGGGHWPSRASWDLAPGPSLSRVLPSACGRRGDPAKGSGRGCRRETHSQLFSSFPLVVTFLLLLLAGLLLLLYLHHHRYKGSYLTNEPKAVQDYHGPGKPLVPHKDQNLPQILEEAKGE
;
A
#
# COMPACT_ATOMS: atom_id res chain seq x y z
N LEU A 1 -16.77 -21.01 -7.56
CA LEU A 1 -15.63 -21.07 -8.51
C LEU A 1 -14.81 -19.79 -8.43
N TYR A 2 -13.60 -19.91 -7.89
CA TYR A 2 -12.55 -18.88 -7.93
C TYR A 2 -11.66 -19.11 -9.15
N SER A 3 -10.84 -18.14 -9.56
CA SER A 3 -9.90 -18.31 -10.68
C SER A 3 -8.90 -19.45 -10.43
N SER A 4 -8.48 -19.66 -9.18
CA SER A 4 -7.63 -20.77 -8.72
C SER A 4 -8.29 -22.16 -8.87
N SER A 5 -9.62 -22.23 -8.90
CA SER A 5 -10.36 -23.50 -9.05
C SER A 5 -10.49 -23.99 -10.49
N ILE A 6 -9.88 -23.28 -11.46
CA ILE A 6 -9.93 -23.64 -12.88
C ILE A 6 -8.50 -23.90 -13.39
N GLY A 7 -8.18 -25.17 -13.65
CA GLY A 7 -6.95 -25.61 -14.27
C GLY A 7 -7.10 -25.86 -15.78
N ALA A 8 -5.98 -25.99 -16.49
CA ALA A 8 -5.96 -26.41 -17.89
C ALA A 8 -4.67 -27.16 -18.22
N SER A 9 -4.68 -27.89 -19.34
CA SER A 9 -3.50 -28.57 -19.89
C SER A 9 -2.37 -27.60 -20.27
N SER A 10 -2.73 -26.45 -20.84
CA SER A 10 -1.82 -25.43 -21.37
C SER A 10 -2.53 -24.07 -21.49
N ARG A 11 -1.83 -23.03 -21.96
CA ARG A 11 -2.38 -21.69 -22.22
C ARG A 11 -1.68 -21.02 -23.40
N TYR A 12 -2.44 -20.37 -24.28
CA TYR A 12 -1.92 -19.66 -25.45
C TYR A 12 -1.02 -18.48 -25.07
N ASN A 13 -1.42 -17.71 -24.05
CA ASN A 13 -0.60 -16.74 -23.33
C ASN A 13 -1.29 -16.38 -21.99
N ILE A 14 -0.80 -15.35 -21.28
CA ILE A 14 -1.34 -14.93 -19.98
C ILE A 14 -2.82 -14.48 -20.03
N PHE A 15 -3.26 -13.81 -21.10
CA PHE A 15 -4.62 -13.28 -21.27
C PHE A 15 -5.65 -14.36 -21.69
N TYR A 16 -5.18 -15.54 -22.09
CA TYR A 16 -5.98 -16.70 -22.48
C TYR A 16 -5.81 -17.88 -21.49
N SER A 17 -5.44 -17.55 -20.24
CA SER A 17 -5.24 -18.53 -19.16
C SER A 17 -6.57 -19.00 -18.55
N SER A 18 -6.55 -20.16 -17.87
CA SER A 18 -7.74 -20.82 -17.31
C SER A 18 -8.55 -19.96 -16.34
N SER A 19 -7.93 -18.96 -15.70
CA SER A 19 -8.62 -17.99 -14.83
C SER A 19 -9.67 -17.15 -15.56
N PHE A 20 -9.55 -16.96 -16.88
CA PHE A 20 -10.52 -16.26 -17.71
C PHE A 20 -11.62 -17.19 -18.24
N ALA A 21 -11.53 -18.51 -18.05
CA ALA A 21 -12.50 -19.47 -18.55
C ALA A 21 -13.86 -19.48 -17.80
N ARG A 22 -14.21 -18.40 -17.09
CA ARG A 22 -15.48 -18.26 -16.40
C ARG A 22 -16.53 -17.65 -17.32
N LEU A 23 -17.75 -18.19 -17.30
CA LEU A 23 -18.89 -17.63 -18.02
C LEU A 23 -19.03 -16.11 -17.77
N HIS A 24 -19.26 -15.34 -18.84
CA HIS A 24 -19.32 -13.88 -18.85
C HIS A 24 -18.02 -13.11 -18.50
N SER A 25 -16.85 -13.75 -18.42
CA SER A 25 -15.56 -13.02 -18.28
C SER A 25 -15.18 -12.25 -19.57
N ASP A 26 -14.37 -11.20 -19.47
CA ASP A 26 -13.95 -10.36 -20.61
C ASP A 26 -12.97 -11.04 -21.59
N SER A 27 -12.45 -12.22 -21.22
CA SER A 27 -11.63 -13.11 -22.06
C SER A 27 -12.10 -14.56 -21.85
N GLY A 28 -11.39 -15.54 -22.42
CA GLY A 28 -11.66 -16.97 -22.28
C GLY A 28 -10.37 -17.79 -22.37
N TRP A 29 -10.43 -19.08 -22.02
CA TRP A 29 -9.26 -19.94 -22.13
C TRP A 29 -9.03 -20.42 -23.56
N SER A 30 -7.76 -20.42 -23.96
CA SER A 30 -7.26 -21.09 -25.15
C SER A 30 -5.97 -21.86 -24.81
N PRO A 31 -5.80 -23.12 -25.26
CA PRO A 31 -4.58 -23.90 -25.07
C PRO A 31 -3.42 -23.35 -25.92
N ASP A 32 -2.21 -23.84 -25.61
CA ASP A 32 -1.03 -23.63 -26.47
C ASP A 32 -1.21 -24.37 -27.83
N PRO A 33 -0.76 -23.82 -28.98
CA PRO A 33 -0.97 -24.46 -30.28
C PRO A 33 -0.21 -25.79 -30.48
N SER A 34 0.76 -26.10 -29.62
CA SER A 34 1.48 -27.39 -29.61
C SER A 34 0.81 -28.47 -28.78
N ASP A 35 -0.21 -28.12 -27.98
CA ASP A 35 -0.95 -29.06 -27.13
C ASP A 35 -1.84 -29.99 -27.96
N LYS A 36 -1.49 -31.28 -27.96
CA LYS A 36 -2.21 -32.32 -28.72
C LYS A 36 -3.41 -32.91 -27.98
N GLN A 37 -3.58 -32.62 -26.69
CA GLN A 37 -4.67 -33.15 -25.85
C GLN A 37 -5.24 -32.05 -24.93
N PRO A 38 -5.74 -30.94 -25.49
CA PRO A 38 -6.17 -29.80 -24.69
C PRO A 38 -7.37 -30.13 -23.80
N TRP A 39 -7.32 -29.68 -22.55
CA TRP A 39 -8.44 -29.80 -21.60
C TRP A 39 -8.52 -28.61 -20.65
N LEU A 40 -9.75 -28.30 -20.23
CA LEU A 40 -10.06 -27.35 -19.16
C LEU A 40 -10.67 -28.13 -17.99
N GLN A 41 -10.22 -27.89 -16.76
CA GLN A 41 -10.67 -28.60 -15.57
C GLN A 41 -11.17 -27.62 -14.51
N ILE A 42 -12.25 -28.00 -13.83
CA ILE A 42 -12.75 -27.34 -12.63
C ILE A 42 -12.59 -28.30 -11.44
N ASP A 43 -12.03 -27.79 -10.35
CA ASP A 43 -12.16 -28.38 -9.00
C ASP A 43 -13.28 -27.64 -8.26
N LEU A 44 -14.29 -28.35 -7.78
CA LEU A 44 -15.40 -27.77 -7.01
C LEU A 44 -15.09 -27.70 -5.50
N MET A 45 -13.88 -28.09 -5.09
CA MET A 45 -13.33 -28.20 -3.72
C MET A 45 -14.01 -29.27 -2.85
N GLN A 46 -15.32 -29.47 -3.02
CA GLN A 46 -16.15 -30.48 -2.39
C GLN A 46 -17.07 -31.12 -3.45
N LYS A 47 -17.66 -32.29 -3.18
CA LYS A 47 -18.62 -32.90 -4.11
C LYS A 47 -19.83 -31.98 -4.31
N HIS A 48 -20.32 -31.92 -5.55
CA HIS A 48 -21.54 -31.21 -5.91
C HIS A 48 -22.45 -32.12 -6.74
N LYS A 49 -23.76 -31.85 -6.64
CA LYS A 49 -24.79 -32.38 -7.52
C LYS A 49 -25.02 -31.39 -8.66
N ILE A 50 -24.41 -31.69 -9.80
CA ILE A 50 -24.32 -30.82 -10.97
C ILE A 50 -25.42 -31.20 -11.95
N ASN A 51 -26.30 -30.24 -12.24
CA ASN A 51 -27.51 -30.42 -13.03
C ASN A 51 -27.42 -29.82 -14.44
N ALA A 52 -26.47 -28.92 -14.72
CA ALA A 52 -26.28 -28.35 -16.05
C ALA A 52 -24.84 -27.85 -16.30
N VAL A 53 -24.42 -27.86 -17.56
CA VAL A 53 -23.16 -27.30 -18.06
C VAL A 53 -23.49 -26.22 -19.09
N ALA A 54 -22.80 -25.08 -19.06
CA ALA A 54 -22.94 -24.04 -20.08
C ALA A 54 -21.60 -23.54 -20.59
N THR A 55 -21.51 -23.34 -21.90
CA THR A 55 -20.29 -22.89 -22.60
C THR A 55 -20.55 -21.57 -23.34
N GLN A 56 -19.49 -20.79 -23.53
CA GLN A 56 -19.48 -19.51 -24.25
C GLN A 56 -18.12 -19.33 -24.95
N GLY A 57 -18.09 -18.73 -26.14
CA GLY A 57 -16.83 -18.43 -26.84
C GLY A 57 -16.00 -17.33 -26.15
N THR A 58 -14.80 -17.02 -26.65
CA THR A 58 -13.96 -15.93 -26.11
C THR A 58 -14.42 -14.58 -26.66
N TYR A 59 -14.72 -13.61 -25.77
CA TYR A 59 -15.36 -12.33 -26.12
C TYR A 59 -14.62 -11.56 -27.23
N ASN A 60 -15.38 -11.09 -28.22
CA ASN A 60 -14.88 -10.27 -29.35
C ASN A 60 -13.72 -10.93 -30.15
N THR A 61 -13.75 -12.25 -30.31
CA THR A 61 -12.80 -13.03 -31.12
C THR A 61 -13.53 -13.99 -32.07
N TYR A 62 -12.78 -14.73 -32.89
CA TYR A 62 -13.31 -15.88 -33.62
C TYR A 62 -13.14 -17.22 -32.87
N ASP A 63 -12.73 -17.19 -31.60
CA ASP A 63 -12.28 -18.39 -30.87
C ASP A 63 -13.42 -18.96 -30.02
N TRP A 64 -14.01 -20.08 -30.47
CA TRP A 64 -15.04 -20.80 -29.73
C TRP A 64 -15.09 -22.30 -30.06
N VAL A 65 -15.34 -23.12 -29.04
CA VAL A 65 -15.54 -24.57 -29.16
C VAL A 65 -16.95 -24.88 -29.69
N THR A 66 -17.05 -25.68 -30.75
CA THR A 66 -18.32 -26.09 -31.38
C THR A 66 -18.78 -27.48 -30.93
N HIS A 67 -17.87 -28.35 -30.46
CA HIS A 67 -18.19 -29.66 -29.89
C HIS A 67 -17.20 -30.01 -28.77
N TYR A 68 -17.68 -30.61 -27.68
CA TYR A 68 -16.86 -31.03 -26.52
C TYR A 68 -17.35 -32.33 -25.86
N ILE A 69 -16.52 -32.91 -25.00
CA ILE A 69 -16.86 -34.04 -24.11
C ILE A 69 -16.75 -33.55 -22.66
N VAL A 70 -17.64 -34.05 -21.80
CA VAL A 70 -17.59 -33.86 -20.33
C VAL A 70 -17.06 -35.14 -19.68
N LEU A 71 -15.99 -35.02 -18.90
CA LEU A 71 -15.54 -36.03 -17.94
C LEU A 71 -15.78 -35.54 -16.51
N TYR A 72 -16.00 -36.46 -15.58
CA TYR A 72 -16.19 -36.17 -14.16
C TYR A 72 -15.49 -37.20 -13.27
N GLY A 73 -15.25 -36.84 -12.01
CA GLY A 73 -14.66 -37.75 -11.03
C GLY A 73 -14.41 -37.08 -9.68
N ASP A 74 -14.02 -37.86 -8.67
CA ASP A 74 -13.69 -37.37 -7.33
C ASP A 74 -12.18 -37.21 -7.10
N HIS A 75 -11.34 -37.62 -8.05
CA HIS A 75 -9.88 -37.47 -7.99
C HIS A 75 -9.33 -37.02 -9.37
N PRO A 76 -8.35 -36.09 -9.46
CA PRO A 76 -7.93 -35.49 -10.74
C PRO A 76 -7.21 -36.45 -11.72
N SER A 77 -7.00 -37.72 -11.33
CA SER A 77 -6.48 -38.79 -12.19
C SER A 77 -7.52 -39.86 -12.60
N SER A 78 -8.69 -39.94 -11.94
CA SER A 78 -9.76 -40.89 -12.31
C SER A 78 -10.96 -40.15 -12.89
N TRP A 79 -11.44 -40.63 -14.04
CA TRP A 79 -12.38 -39.89 -14.89
C TRP A 79 -13.41 -40.83 -15.53
N LYS A 80 -14.68 -40.73 -15.12
CA LYS A 80 -15.81 -41.31 -15.87
C LYS A 80 -16.29 -40.29 -16.93
N PRO A 81 -16.53 -40.70 -18.19
CA PRO A 81 -17.18 -39.85 -19.18
C PRO A 81 -18.68 -39.73 -18.92
N PHE A 82 -19.28 -38.58 -19.26
CA PHE A 82 -20.73 -38.40 -19.21
C PHE A 82 -21.38 -38.72 -20.56
N PHE A 83 -22.37 -39.63 -20.56
CA PHE A 83 -23.06 -40.09 -21.76
C PHE A 83 -24.42 -39.40 -21.90
N GLN A 84 -24.55 -38.44 -22.82
CA GLN A 84 -25.87 -37.81 -23.06
C GLN A 84 -26.73 -38.67 -23.99
N LEU A 85 -27.94 -39.01 -23.54
CA LEU A 85 -28.90 -39.86 -24.24
C LEU A 85 -29.10 -39.43 -25.71
N GLY A 86 -28.89 -40.35 -26.64
CA GLY A 86 -29.03 -40.10 -28.09
C GLY A 86 -27.86 -39.35 -28.76
N SER A 87 -26.80 -38.99 -28.03
CA SER A 87 -25.60 -38.35 -28.60
C SER A 87 -24.45 -39.33 -28.81
N ASN A 88 -23.62 -39.07 -29.83
CA ASN A 88 -22.36 -39.78 -30.04
C ASN A 88 -21.24 -39.23 -29.13
N TRP A 89 -21.46 -39.30 -27.81
CA TRP A 89 -20.53 -38.94 -26.72
C TRP A 89 -20.16 -37.44 -26.63
N THR A 90 -20.66 -36.57 -27.53
CA THR A 90 -20.30 -35.14 -27.60
C THR A 90 -21.46 -34.21 -27.33
N PHE A 91 -21.20 -33.15 -26.57
CA PHE A 91 -22.07 -31.99 -26.41
C PHE A 91 -21.85 -30.99 -27.56
N PHE A 92 -22.92 -30.37 -28.03
CA PHE A 92 -22.84 -29.22 -28.94
C PHE A 92 -22.41 -27.96 -28.16
N GLY A 93 -21.37 -27.30 -28.65
CA GLY A 93 -20.85 -26.06 -28.11
C GLY A 93 -21.46 -24.83 -28.76
N ASN A 94 -20.65 -23.78 -28.87
CA ASN A 94 -21.05 -22.45 -29.31
C ASN A 94 -21.03 -22.31 -30.83
N VAL A 95 -21.87 -21.40 -31.34
CA VAL A 95 -21.91 -20.99 -32.75
C VAL A 95 -21.32 -19.59 -32.98
N ASN A 96 -21.00 -18.87 -31.91
CA ASN A 96 -20.44 -17.52 -31.90
C ASN A 96 -19.66 -17.25 -30.59
N GLU A 97 -19.07 -16.07 -30.50
CA GLU A 97 -18.19 -15.62 -29.42
C GLU A 97 -18.93 -15.17 -28.14
N SER A 98 -20.19 -14.75 -28.26
CA SER A 98 -20.97 -14.11 -27.19
C SER A 98 -22.12 -14.95 -26.63
N GLY A 99 -22.71 -15.85 -27.42
CA GLY A 99 -23.88 -16.64 -27.02
C GLY A 99 -23.53 -17.73 -26.00
N VAL A 100 -24.31 -17.81 -24.93
CA VAL A 100 -24.22 -18.91 -23.94
C VAL A 100 -25.05 -20.10 -24.41
N VAL A 101 -24.43 -21.27 -24.53
CA VAL A 101 -25.10 -22.54 -24.85
C VAL A 101 -25.10 -23.40 -23.59
N ARG A 102 -26.30 -23.67 -23.04
CA ARG A 102 -26.51 -24.48 -21.84
C ARG A 102 -27.11 -25.83 -22.22
N HIS A 103 -26.57 -26.90 -21.64
CA HIS A 103 -27.17 -28.23 -21.62
C HIS A 103 -27.52 -28.61 -20.19
N ASP A 104 -28.81 -28.80 -19.93
CA ASP A 104 -29.30 -29.44 -18.72
C ASP A 104 -29.04 -30.96 -18.80
N LEU A 105 -28.47 -31.52 -17.73
CA LEU A 105 -28.02 -32.90 -17.68
C LEU A 105 -29.20 -33.81 -17.30
N HIS A 106 -29.54 -34.74 -18.20
CA HIS A 106 -30.66 -35.66 -18.03
C HIS A 106 -30.58 -36.58 -16.78
N TYR A 107 -29.38 -36.82 -16.26
CA TYR A 107 -29.14 -37.23 -14.87
C TYR A 107 -28.06 -36.32 -14.27
N PRO A 108 -28.11 -36.02 -12.96
CA PRO A 108 -27.13 -35.14 -12.32
C PRO A 108 -25.79 -35.84 -12.11
N ILE A 109 -24.69 -35.13 -12.36
CA ILE A 109 -23.35 -35.62 -12.01
C ILE A 109 -23.13 -35.39 -10.51
N LEU A 110 -22.72 -36.44 -9.80
CA LEU A 110 -22.14 -36.35 -8.45
C LEU A 110 -20.61 -36.40 -8.59
N ALA A 111 -19.92 -35.27 -8.38
CA ALA A 111 -18.47 -35.20 -8.50
C ALA A 111 -17.86 -33.99 -7.77
N ARG A 112 -16.59 -34.09 -7.38
CA ARG A 112 -15.75 -32.92 -7.06
C ARG A 112 -15.10 -32.28 -8.30
N TYR A 113 -14.71 -33.07 -9.30
CA TYR A 113 -14.00 -32.57 -10.48
C TYR A 113 -14.82 -32.72 -11.76
N ILE A 114 -14.73 -31.71 -12.63
CA ILE A 114 -15.23 -31.73 -14.01
C ILE A 114 -14.08 -31.37 -14.95
N ARG A 115 -13.95 -32.08 -16.07
CA ARG A 115 -13.00 -31.77 -17.15
C ARG A 115 -13.72 -31.72 -18.49
N ILE A 116 -13.54 -30.62 -19.22
CA ILE A 116 -14.04 -30.41 -20.58
C ILE A 116 -12.90 -30.67 -21.56
N ILE A 117 -13.17 -31.53 -22.56
CA ILE A 117 -12.25 -31.83 -23.66
C ILE A 117 -12.87 -31.29 -24.96
N PRO A 118 -12.32 -30.21 -25.56
CA PRO A 118 -12.71 -29.75 -26.89
C PRO A 118 -12.50 -30.84 -27.96
N ARG A 119 -13.45 -30.95 -28.89
CA ARG A 119 -13.38 -31.89 -30.03
C ARG A 119 -13.45 -31.20 -31.38
N ALA A 120 -14.15 -30.06 -31.46
CA ALA A 120 -14.14 -29.18 -32.62
C ALA A 120 -14.34 -27.71 -32.19
N TRP A 121 -13.90 -26.77 -33.02
CA TRP A 121 -13.98 -25.33 -32.81
C TRP A 121 -14.22 -24.60 -34.14
N ASN A 122 -14.38 -23.28 -34.11
CA ASN A 122 -14.55 -22.47 -35.31
C ASN A 122 -13.33 -22.59 -36.26
N PRO A 123 -13.49 -23.01 -37.54
CA PRO A 123 -12.38 -23.10 -38.48
C PRO A 123 -11.76 -21.75 -38.88
N ARG A 124 -12.39 -20.61 -38.53
CA ARG A 124 -11.80 -19.26 -38.68
C ARG A 124 -11.01 -18.77 -37.46
N GLY A 125 -10.94 -19.57 -36.40
CA GLY A 125 -10.29 -19.24 -35.14
C GLY A 125 -9.70 -20.47 -34.45
N LYS A 126 -9.71 -20.45 -33.12
CA LYS A 126 -9.11 -21.46 -32.25
C LYS A 126 -10.12 -21.99 -31.22
N ILE A 127 -9.66 -22.93 -30.38
CA ILE A 127 -10.33 -23.27 -29.13
C ILE A 127 -10.39 -22.01 -28.26
N GLY A 128 -11.59 -21.50 -28.03
CA GLY A 128 -11.88 -20.50 -26.99
C GLY A 128 -13.03 -21.00 -26.12
N LEU A 129 -12.87 -20.93 -24.79
CA LEU A 129 -13.87 -21.46 -23.87
C LEU A 129 -14.00 -20.60 -22.59
N ARG A 130 -15.22 -20.14 -22.35
CA ARG A 130 -15.77 -19.74 -21.07
C ARG A 130 -16.81 -20.78 -20.64
N LEU A 131 -16.84 -21.11 -19.36
CA LEU A 131 -17.55 -22.26 -18.79
C LEU A 131 -18.33 -21.88 -17.52
N GLY A 132 -19.51 -22.46 -17.37
CA GLY A 132 -20.35 -22.37 -16.17
C GLY A 132 -20.93 -23.74 -15.82
N LEU A 133 -21.02 -24.03 -14.52
CA LEU A 133 -21.66 -25.23 -13.97
C LEU A 133 -22.81 -24.81 -13.07
N TYR A 134 -23.94 -25.50 -13.15
CA TYR A 134 -25.11 -25.27 -12.31
C TYR A 134 -25.38 -26.51 -11.47
N GLY A 135 -25.56 -26.33 -10.17
CA GLY A 135 -25.75 -27.40 -9.20
C GLY A 135 -25.75 -26.88 -7.77
N CYS A 136 -25.85 -27.79 -6.82
CA CYS A 136 -25.69 -27.51 -5.39
C CYS A 136 -24.54 -28.34 -4.80
N PRO A 137 -23.94 -27.92 -3.67
CA PRO A 137 -23.12 -28.82 -2.85
C PRO A 137 -23.85 -30.13 -2.56
N TYR A 138 -23.10 -31.22 -2.48
CA TYR A 138 -23.63 -32.54 -2.14
C TYR A 138 -22.96 -33.06 -0.87
N TRP A 139 -23.78 -33.51 0.06
CA TRP A 139 -23.38 -34.18 1.29
C TRP A 139 -24.13 -35.50 1.39
N SER A 140 -23.47 -36.52 1.89
CA SER A 140 -24.01 -37.87 2.05
C SER A 140 -23.33 -38.52 3.24
N ASP A 141 -24.10 -39.04 4.19
CA ASP A 141 -23.58 -39.90 5.24
C ASP A 141 -23.23 -41.25 4.60
N VAL A 142 -21.93 -41.51 4.41
CA VAL A 142 -21.43 -42.76 3.83
C VAL A 142 -21.33 -43.80 4.94
N LEU A 143 -21.84 -45.00 4.67
CA LEU A 143 -21.85 -46.12 5.59
C LEU A 143 -20.94 -47.20 5.01
N TYR A 144 -19.89 -47.55 5.76
CA TYR A 144 -18.99 -48.65 5.44
C TYR A 144 -19.55 -49.95 6.04
N PHE A 145 -19.48 -51.03 5.29
CA PHE A 145 -19.88 -52.37 5.71
C PHE A 145 -18.69 -53.31 5.47
N ASP A 146 -18.30 -54.09 6.48
CA ASP A 146 -17.12 -54.98 6.43
C ASP A 146 -17.44 -56.43 6.01
N GLY A 147 -18.73 -56.77 5.92
CA GLY A 147 -19.25 -58.10 5.59
C GLY A 147 -20.16 -58.67 6.67
N ASP A 148 -19.91 -58.33 7.93
CA ASP A 148 -20.73 -58.73 9.10
C ASP A 148 -21.68 -57.60 9.57
N ASP A 149 -21.36 -56.34 9.27
CA ASP A 149 -22.20 -55.17 9.56
C ASP A 149 -23.48 -55.11 8.69
N ALA A 150 -24.63 -54.77 9.30
CA ALA A 150 -25.90 -54.51 8.61
C ALA A 150 -26.75 -53.46 9.36
N ILE A 151 -27.56 -52.68 8.63
CA ILE A 151 -28.38 -51.59 9.20
C ILE A 151 -29.86 -51.84 8.88
N SER A 152 -30.60 -52.41 9.84
CA SER A 152 -32.05 -52.57 9.74
C SER A 152 -32.78 -51.27 10.08
N TYR A 153 -33.92 -51.04 9.43
CA TYR A 153 -34.82 -49.94 9.73
C TYR A 153 -36.24 -50.47 9.94
N ARG A 154 -36.89 -49.99 11.00
CA ARG A 154 -38.20 -50.47 11.44
C ARG A 154 -39.20 -49.32 11.49
N PHE A 155 -40.25 -49.40 10.69
CA PHE A 155 -41.28 -48.38 10.59
C PHE A 155 -41.99 -48.18 11.94
N ARG A 156 -42.12 -46.93 12.39
CA ARG A 156 -42.75 -46.57 13.68
C ARG A 156 -44.28 -46.47 13.63
N GLY A 157 -44.90 -46.89 12.52
CA GLY A 157 -46.34 -46.86 12.29
C GLY A 157 -46.81 -48.12 11.57
N LYS A 158 -48.12 -48.40 11.58
CA LYS A 158 -48.71 -49.63 11.01
C LYS A 158 -48.43 -49.78 9.51
N THR A 159 -48.04 -50.99 9.10
CA THR A 159 -48.17 -51.60 7.75
C THR A 159 -48.06 -50.62 6.57
N VAL A 160 -46.86 -50.51 6.00
CA VAL A 160 -46.62 -49.67 4.81
C VAL A 160 -47.13 -50.40 3.57
N ARG A 161 -48.39 -50.14 3.21
CA ARG A 161 -49.02 -50.59 1.96
C ARG A 161 -49.00 -49.50 0.92
N THR A 162 -48.17 -49.67 -0.11
CA THR A 162 -47.88 -48.62 -1.10
C THR A 162 -48.14 -49.09 -2.52
N SER A 163 -48.88 -48.26 -3.28
CA SER A 163 -49.06 -48.41 -4.73
C SER A 163 -48.10 -47.56 -5.55
N GLN A 164 -47.26 -46.75 -4.90
CA GLN A 164 -46.17 -46.01 -5.50
C GLN A 164 -44.96 -46.02 -4.56
N ASP A 165 -43.81 -46.42 -5.05
CA ASP A 165 -42.58 -46.58 -4.28
C ASP A 165 -41.40 -45.95 -5.02
N VAL A 166 -40.52 -45.27 -4.28
CA VAL A 166 -39.30 -44.68 -4.82
C VAL A 166 -38.13 -45.06 -3.91
N PHE A 167 -37.32 -46.01 -4.35
CA PHE A 167 -36.09 -46.42 -3.66
C PHE A 167 -34.89 -45.79 -4.36
N THR A 168 -34.04 -45.10 -3.62
CA THR A 168 -32.82 -44.46 -4.16
C THR A 168 -31.65 -44.59 -3.21
N PHE A 169 -30.55 -45.15 -3.68
CA PHE A 169 -29.27 -45.17 -2.97
C PHE A 169 -28.11 -45.19 -3.97
N SER A 170 -26.87 -45.21 -3.48
CA SER A 170 -25.67 -45.37 -4.31
C SER A 170 -24.67 -46.24 -3.57
N PHE A 171 -23.89 -47.03 -4.28
CA PHE A 171 -22.96 -48.02 -3.72
C PHE A 171 -21.62 -48.02 -4.45
N LYS A 172 -20.57 -48.53 -3.79
CA LYS A 172 -19.20 -48.71 -4.27
C LYS A 172 -18.69 -50.02 -3.67
N THR A 173 -18.12 -50.92 -4.48
CA THR A 173 -17.65 -52.24 -4.01
C THR A 173 -16.54 -52.83 -4.87
N MET A 174 -15.84 -53.84 -4.34
CA MET A 174 -14.99 -54.79 -5.09
C MET A 174 -15.65 -56.18 -5.20
N GLU A 175 -16.64 -56.45 -4.36
CA GLU A 175 -17.24 -57.77 -4.24
C GLU A 175 -18.25 -58.00 -5.35
N ARG A 176 -18.12 -59.14 -6.03
CA ARG A 176 -18.93 -59.50 -7.21
C ARG A 176 -20.32 -60.00 -6.86
N GLU A 177 -20.52 -60.36 -5.61
CA GLU A 177 -21.77 -60.84 -5.04
C GLU A 177 -21.99 -60.14 -3.69
N GLY A 178 -23.23 -59.76 -3.39
CA GLY A 178 -23.53 -59.06 -2.13
C GLY A 178 -24.96 -58.51 -2.09
N LEU A 179 -25.56 -58.49 -0.90
CA LEU A 179 -26.89 -57.93 -0.69
C LEU A 179 -26.79 -56.41 -0.47
N LEU A 180 -27.52 -55.63 -1.28
CA LEU A 180 -27.51 -54.16 -1.19
C LEU A 180 -28.77 -53.62 -0.49
N MET A 181 -29.91 -54.28 -0.70
CA MET A 181 -31.18 -53.94 -0.04
C MET A 181 -32.07 -55.17 0.02
N HIS A 182 -32.77 -55.36 1.14
CA HIS A 182 -33.86 -56.33 1.27
C HIS A 182 -35.02 -55.71 2.08
N GLY A 183 -36.23 -56.15 1.79
CA GLY A 183 -37.42 -55.92 2.60
C GLY A 183 -38.46 -56.97 2.27
N GLU A 184 -39.03 -57.57 3.32
CA GLU A 184 -40.08 -58.58 3.27
C GLU A 184 -41.23 -58.16 4.18
N GLY A 185 -42.46 -58.46 3.77
CA GLY A 185 -43.68 -58.27 4.57
C GLY A 185 -44.30 -59.60 5.01
N SER A 186 -45.14 -59.54 6.05
CA SER A 186 -45.88 -60.69 6.61
C SER A 186 -46.87 -61.33 5.64
N GLN A 187 -47.12 -60.70 4.48
CA GLN A 187 -47.90 -61.21 3.36
C GLN A 187 -47.06 -62.02 2.34
N GLY A 188 -45.74 -62.14 2.51
CA GLY A 188 -44.84 -62.77 1.52
C GLY A 188 -44.44 -61.85 0.35
N ASP A 189 -44.90 -60.59 0.38
CA ASP A 189 -44.44 -59.52 -0.49
C ASP A 189 -42.97 -59.21 -0.20
N TYR A 190 -42.13 -59.08 -1.23
CA TYR A 190 -40.73 -58.70 -1.05
C TYR A 190 -40.14 -57.87 -2.19
N ILE A 191 -39.11 -57.11 -1.83
CA ILE A 191 -38.19 -56.45 -2.76
C ILE A 191 -36.75 -56.74 -2.32
N THR A 192 -35.89 -57.03 -3.29
CA THR A 192 -34.47 -57.36 -3.04
C THR A 192 -33.61 -56.79 -4.15
N VAL A 193 -32.54 -56.09 -3.77
CA VAL A 193 -31.49 -55.61 -4.65
C VAL A 193 -30.20 -56.28 -4.21
N GLU A 194 -29.63 -57.07 -5.12
CA GLU A 194 -28.40 -57.83 -4.90
C GLU A 194 -27.44 -57.63 -6.07
N LEU A 195 -26.15 -57.77 -5.81
CA LEU A 195 -25.14 -57.96 -6.84
C LEU A 195 -24.95 -59.46 -7.06
N LYS A 196 -24.94 -59.88 -8.33
CA LYS A 196 -24.58 -61.25 -8.75
C LYS A 196 -23.69 -61.17 -9.98
N GLN A 197 -22.50 -61.77 -9.91
CA GLN A 197 -21.49 -61.74 -10.98
C GLN A 197 -21.19 -60.31 -11.50
N ALA A 198 -21.10 -59.33 -10.58
CA ALA A 198 -20.94 -57.91 -10.87
C ALA A 198 -22.02 -57.28 -11.78
N GLN A 199 -23.23 -57.85 -11.78
CA GLN A 199 -24.45 -57.27 -12.35
C GLN A 199 -25.47 -57.02 -11.23
N LEU A 200 -26.32 -55.99 -11.37
CA LEU A 200 -27.37 -55.68 -10.41
C LEU A 200 -28.60 -56.53 -10.72
N VAL A 201 -29.09 -57.30 -9.76
CA VAL A 201 -30.35 -58.05 -9.87
C VAL A 201 -31.37 -57.41 -8.93
N LEU A 202 -32.48 -56.93 -9.52
CA LEU A 202 -33.69 -56.57 -8.79
C LEU A 202 -34.64 -57.77 -8.81
N GLY A 203 -34.90 -58.36 -7.64
CA GLY A 203 -35.95 -59.35 -7.42
C GLY A 203 -37.12 -58.74 -6.68
N THR A 204 -38.35 -59.05 -7.10
CA THR A 204 -39.57 -58.73 -6.36
C THR A 204 -40.61 -59.83 -6.49
N GLY A 205 -41.42 -60.03 -5.45
CA GLY A 205 -42.52 -60.98 -5.43
C GLY A 205 -43.75 -60.37 -4.76
N GLU A 206 -44.92 -60.68 -5.33
CA GLU A 206 -46.25 -60.26 -4.87
C GLU A 206 -47.09 -61.56 -4.78
N ALA A 207 -47.05 -62.32 -3.67
CA ALA A 207 -47.56 -63.71 -3.65
C ALA A 207 -47.93 -64.26 -2.25
N TRP A 208 -49.09 -64.93 -2.17
CA TRP A 208 -49.50 -65.74 -1.01
C TRP A 208 -49.71 -67.21 -1.42
N GLY A 209 -48.79 -68.09 -1.00
CA GLY A 209 -48.89 -69.54 -1.19
C GLY A 209 -47.78 -70.17 -2.06
N PRO A 210 -47.69 -71.51 -2.12
CA PRO A 210 -46.53 -72.25 -2.62
C PRO A 210 -46.45 -72.39 -4.16
N SER A 211 -47.00 -71.44 -4.93
CA SER A 211 -46.95 -71.42 -6.40
C SER A 211 -46.15 -70.21 -6.88
N LEU A 212 -45.10 -70.43 -7.68
CA LEU A 212 -44.12 -69.41 -8.07
C LEU A 212 -44.64 -68.36 -9.12
N SER A 213 -45.95 -68.28 -9.32
CA SER A 213 -46.61 -67.44 -10.32
C SER A 213 -46.83 -66.01 -9.80
N GLY A 214 -45.78 -65.17 -9.89
CA GLY A 214 -45.83 -63.75 -9.52
C GLY A 214 -44.46 -63.08 -9.39
N HIS A 215 -43.39 -63.87 -9.18
CA HIS A 215 -42.03 -63.36 -9.08
C HIS A 215 -41.56 -62.66 -10.35
N THR A 216 -40.83 -61.55 -10.18
CA THR A 216 -40.23 -60.76 -11.26
C THR A 216 -38.75 -60.51 -10.93
N THR A 217 -37.86 -60.93 -11.82
CA THR A 217 -36.40 -60.70 -11.71
C THR A 217 -35.91 -59.88 -12.90
N VAL A 218 -35.13 -58.83 -12.63
CA VAL A 218 -34.61 -57.92 -13.67
C VAL A 218 -33.15 -57.58 -13.39
N THR A 219 -32.26 -58.08 -14.26
CA THR A 219 -30.83 -57.78 -14.23
C THR A 219 -30.49 -56.53 -15.04
N VAL A 220 -29.58 -55.68 -14.55
CA VAL A 220 -29.07 -54.45 -15.19
C VAL A 220 -27.59 -54.24 -14.88
N GLY A 221 -26.85 -53.63 -15.82
CA GLY A 221 -25.44 -53.27 -15.65
C GLY A 221 -24.48 -54.46 -15.79
N SER A 222 -23.19 -54.15 -15.75
CA SER A 222 -22.07 -55.09 -15.84
C SER A 222 -20.79 -54.43 -15.33
N LEU A 223 -19.92 -55.19 -14.66
CA LEU A 223 -18.68 -54.68 -14.06
C LEU A 223 -18.95 -53.59 -12.99
N LEU A 224 -19.91 -53.87 -12.11
CA LEU A 224 -20.26 -53.02 -10.97
C LEU A 224 -19.35 -53.25 -9.73
N ASP A 225 -18.28 -54.05 -9.91
CA ASP A 225 -17.17 -54.29 -9.00
C ASP A 225 -15.98 -53.31 -9.24
N ASP A 226 -16.24 -52.14 -9.85
CA ASP A 226 -15.21 -51.25 -10.42
C ASP A 226 -14.56 -50.26 -9.42
N GLN A 227 -14.86 -50.34 -8.12
CA GLN A 227 -14.46 -49.38 -7.07
C GLN A 227 -14.91 -47.92 -7.24
N HIS A 228 -15.92 -47.64 -8.06
CA HIS A 228 -16.55 -46.33 -8.15
C HIS A 228 -17.98 -46.34 -7.59
N TRP A 229 -18.55 -45.14 -7.48
CA TRP A 229 -19.96 -44.98 -7.13
C TRP A 229 -20.86 -45.29 -8.31
N HIS A 230 -21.81 -46.19 -8.08
CA HIS A 230 -22.96 -46.48 -8.94
C HIS A 230 -24.24 -45.97 -8.27
N SER A 231 -25.14 -45.35 -9.04
CA SER A 231 -26.36 -44.72 -8.54
C SER A 231 -27.60 -45.46 -9.01
N LEU A 232 -28.41 -45.91 -8.05
CA LEU A 232 -29.61 -46.70 -8.27
C LEU A 232 -30.87 -45.91 -7.92
N ARG A 233 -31.86 -45.93 -8.82
CA ARG A 233 -33.25 -45.53 -8.55
C ARG A 233 -34.21 -46.60 -9.04
N ILE A 234 -35.17 -46.96 -8.20
CA ILE A 234 -36.32 -47.80 -8.53
C ILE A 234 -37.57 -46.94 -8.35
N ASP A 235 -38.38 -46.82 -9.40
CA ASP A 235 -39.61 -46.02 -9.41
C ASP A 235 -40.79 -46.94 -9.78
N ARG A 236 -41.56 -47.39 -8.78
CA ARG A 236 -42.69 -48.32 -8.92
C ARG A 236 -44.01 -47.57 -8.88
N HIS A 237 -44.91 -47.87 -9.81
CA HIS A 237 -46.28 -47.35 -9.88
C HIS A 237 -47.24 -48.51 -10.20
N GLY A 238 -47.84 -49.09 -9.15
CA GLY A 238 -48.47 -50.41 -9.22
C GLY A 238 -47.48 -51.43 -9.80
N HIS A 239 -47.92 -52.23 -10.77
CA HIS A 239 -47.05 -53.19 -11.43
C HIS A 239 -45.95 -52.57 -12.33
N HIS A 240 -45.98 -51.28 -12.66
CA HIS A 240 -44.99 -50.69 -13.59
C HIS A 240 -43.76 -50.21 -12.83
N VAL A 241 -42.57 -50.66 -13.25
CA VAL A 241 -41.30 -50.29 -12.60
C VAL A 241 -40.34 -49.68 -13.62
N ASN A 242 -39.81 -48.51 -13.28
CA ASN A 242 -38.66 -47.90 -13.93
C ASN A 242 -37.42 -48.17 -13.05
N LEU A 243 -36.55 -49.08 -13.48
CA LEU A 243 -35.27 -49.35 -12.85
C LEU A 243 -34.19 -48.54 -13.57
N SER A 244 -33.50 -47.67 -12.84
CA SER A 244 -32.49 -46.74 -13.35
C SER A 244 -31.16 -46.99 -12.67
N LEU A 245 -30.13 -47.38 -13.43
CA LEU A 245 -28.76 -47.56 -12.95
C LEU A 245 -27.83 -46.64 -13.76
N ASP A 246 -27.12 -45.74 -13.08
CA ASP A 246 -26.20 -44.74 -13.67
C ASP A 246 -26.80 -43.87 -14.81
N GLY A 247 -28.13 -43.80 -14.90
CA GLY A 247 -28.89 -43.08 -15.92
C GLY A 247 -29.52 -43.97 -17.00
N GLU A 248 -29.12 -45.24 -17.12
CA GLU A 248 -29.80 -46.20 -17.99
C GLU A 248 -31.12 -46.69 -17.37
N VAL A 249 -32.24 -46.40 -18.04
CA VAL A 249 -33.59 -46.71 -17.53
C VAL A 249 -34.17 -47.95 -18.23
N LYS A 250 -34.23 -49.07 -17.52
CA LYS A 250 -34.95 -50.28 -17.92
C LYS A 250 -36.38 -50.25 -17.37
N ARG A 251 -37.37 -50.25 -18.26
CA ARG A 251 -38.79 -50.28 -17.92
C ARG A 251 -39.34 -51.69 -18.03
N PHE A 252 -40.11 -52.13 -17.03
CA PHE A 252 -40.77 -53.43 -17.04
C PHE A 252 -42.09 -53.39 -16.26
N ARG A 253 -42.81 -54.50 -16.28
CA ARG A 253 -44.02 -54.72 -15.50
C ARG A 253 -43.83 -55.96 -14.62
N CYS A 254 -44.26 -55.90 -13.35
CA CYS A 254 -44.28 -57.03 -12.44
C CYS A 254 -45.32 -58.08 -12.86
N ASN A 255 -45.03 -59.34 -12.55
CA ASN A 255 -45.83 -60.51 -12.90
C ASN A 255 -46.96 -60.83 -11.90
N GLY A 256 -47.08 -60.10 -10.79
CA GLY A 256 -48.10 -60.31 -9.76
C GLY A 256 -49.44 -59.62 -10.05
N ASP A 257 -50.48 -60.08 -9.36
CA ASP A 257 -51.87 -59.58 -9.51
C ASP A 257 -52.20 -58.36 -8.63
N PHE A 258 -51.32 -57.98 -7.70
CA PHE A 258 -51.58 -56.90 -6.73
C PHE A 258 -50.90 -55.57 -7.12
N GLN A 259 -51.62 -54.45 -6.96
CA GLN A 259 -51.11 -53.09 -7.26
C GLN A 259 -50.49 -52.40 -6.04
N GLN A 260 -50.28 -53.12 -4.94
CA GLN A 260 -49.72 -52.63 -3.69
C GLN A 260 -48.52 -53.51 -3.31
N LEU A 261 -47.58 -52.99 -2.55
CA LEU A 261 -46.51 -53.73 -1.90
C LEU A 261 -46.69 -53.51 -0.39
N ASP A 262 -46.66 -54.57 0.41
CA ASP A 262 -46.74 -54.49 1.88
C ASP A 262 -45.38 -54.80 2.50
N LEU A 263 -44.70 -53.79 3.08
CA LEU A 263 -43.42 -53.94 3.78
C LEU A 263 -43.60 -53.57 5.26
N ASP A 264 -44.10 -54.52 6.05
CA ASP A 264 -44.53 -54.29 7.43
C ASP A 264 -43.57 -54.84 8.51
N THR A 265 -42.64 -55.73 8.16
CA THR A 265 -41.88 -56.51 9.17
C THR A 265 -40.52 -55.88 9.49
N GLU A 266 -39.63 -55.74 8.49
CA GLU A 266 -38.45 -54.87 8.53
C GLU A 266 -37.98 -54.55 7.09
N GLY A 267 -37.57 -53.30 6.83
CA GLY A 267 -37.26 -52.83 5.47
C GLY A 267 -36.01 -51.94 5.46
N HIS A 268 -34.96 -52.37 4.77
CA HIS A 268 -33.68 -51.69 4.83
C HIS A 268 -33.67 -50.37 4.03
N VAL A 269 -33.18 -49.31 4.68
CA VAL A 269 -32.93 -47.96 4.15
C VAL A 269 -34.17 -47.13 3.76
N SER A 270 -34.55 -46.22 4.67
CA SER A 270 -34.68 -44.80 4.29
C SER A 270 -34.35 -43.91 5.50
N HIS A 271 -33.75 -42.74 5.26
CA HIS A 271 -33.61 -41.70 6.28
C HIS A 271 -34.36 -40.45 5.83
N TYR A 272 -35.12 -39.84 6.74
CA TYR A 272 -35.84 -38.59 6.48
C TYR A 272 -34.88 -37.43 6.71
N CYS A 273 -34.58 -36.65 5.66
CA CYS A 273 -33.75 -35.45 5.77
C CYS A 273 -34.47 -34.38 6.60
N GLN A 274 -34.19 -34.35 7.90
CA GLN A 274 -34.20 -33.11 8.65
C GLN A 274 -32.82 -32.48 8.49
N ASP A 275 -32.73 -31.36 7.77
CA ASP A 275 -31.52 -30.54 7.76
C ASP A 275 -31.27 -30.00 9.18
N GLN A 276 -30.53 -30.75 10.00
CA GLN A 276 -29.96 -30.18 11.22
C GLN A 276 -29.00 -29.06 10.79
N PRO A 277 -29.25 -27.80 11.15
CA PRO A 277 -28.35 -26.72 10.77
C PRO A 277 -27.00 -26.98 11.46
N TYR A 278 -25.96 -27.27 10.67
CA TYR A 278 -24.62 -27.46 11.21
C TYR A 278 -24.17 -26.16 11.90
N MET A 279 -24.31 -26.09 13.22
CA MET A 279 -23.96 -24.92 14.03
C MET A 279 -22.44 -24.98 14.32
N PRO A 280 -21.63 -24.07 13.75
CA PRO A 280 -20.21 -24.05 14.05
C PRO A 280 -19.94 -23.39 15.40
N ILE A 281 -18.86 -23.82 16.04
CA ILE A 281 -18.33 -23.26 17.28
C ILE A 281 -16.98 -22.64 16.97
N THR A 282 -16.83 -21.33 17.17
CA THR A 282 -15.52 -20.66 17.11
C THR A 282 -14.77 -20.84 18.42
N PHE A 283 -13.50 -21.24 18.33
CA PHE A 283 -12.51 -21.27 19.39
C PHE A 283 -11.56 -20.08 19.14
N ALA A 284 -11.51 -19.12 20.07
CA ALA A 284 -10.90 -17.80 19.86
C ALA A 284 -10.07 -17.27 21.03
N GLY A 285 -9.80 -18.08 22.06
CA GLY A 285 -9.14 -17.62 23.30
C GLY A 285 -8.13 -18.61 23.85
N ILE A 286 -7.02 -18.09 24.40
CA ILE A 286 -5.84 -18.83 24.86
C ILE A 286 -6.04 -19.97 25.89
N ASN A 287 -7.26 -20.14 26.43
CA ASN A 287 -7.67 -21.21 27.34
C ASN A 287 -9.04 -21.80 26.95
N ASN A 288 -9.45 -21.71 25.68
CA ASN A 288 -10.75 -22.21 25.24
C ASN A 288 -10.82 -23.74 25.26
N TYR A 289 -11.98 -24.27 25.64
CA TYR A 289 -12.26 -25.70 25.61
C TYR A 289 -13.77 -25.95 25.51
N LEU A 290 -14.12 -27.14 25.03
CA LEU A 290 -15.47 -27.69 25.06
C LEU A 290 -15.40 -29.11 25.63
N GLN A 291 -16.02 -29.32 26.78
CA GLN A 291 -16.04 -30.58 27.51
C GLN A 291 -17.36 -31.31 27.21
N VAL A 292 -17.26 -32.50 26.62
CA VAL A 292 -18.37 -33.37 26.22
C VAL A 292 -18.29 -34.69 26.99
N PRO A 293 -19.39 -35.24 27.51
CA PRO A 293 -19.40 -36.56 28.14
C PRO A 293 -19.29 -37.67 27.08
N GLY A 294 -18.84 -38.85 27.49
CA GLY A 294 -18.90 -40.05 26.65
C GLY A 294 -18.94 -41.33 27.49
N ILE A 295 -19.03 -42.48 26.84
CA ILE A 295 -19.38 -43.74 27.50
C ILE A 295 -18.12 -44.44 28.01
N PRO A 296 -17.90 -44.58 29.33
CA PRO A 296 -16.68 -45.15 29.88
C PRO A 296 -16.56 -46.67 29.67
N ARG A 297 -15.32 -47.16 29.71
CA ARG A 297 -14.92 -48.58 29.63
C ARG A 297 -15.36 -49.33 28.36
N ARG A 298 -15.72 -48.62 27.28
CA ARG A 298 -15.89 -49.23 25.93
C ARG A 298 -14.53 -49.70 25.38
N ASN A 299 -14.56 -50.80 24.64
CA ASN A 299 -13.43 -51.33 23.85
C ASN A 299 -13.37 -50.78 22.42
N ARG A 300 -14.24 -49.83 22.08
CA ARG A 300 -14.25 -49.05 20.84
C ARG A 300 -14.43 -47.58 21.20
N LEU A 301 -13.70 -46.72 20.50
CA LEU A 301 -13.84 -45.26 20.49
C LEU A 301 -14.16 -44.85 19.05
N SER A 302 -15.15 -43.99 18.86
CA SER A 302 -15.53 -43.41 17.56
C SER A 302 -15.82 -41.93 17.76
N VAL A 303 -14.96 -41.05 17.25
CA VAL A 303 -15.11 -39.60 17.35
C VAL A 303 -14.94 -39.00 15.97
N SER A 304 -15.92 -38.22 15.50
CA SER A 304 -15.79 -37.46 14.26
C SER A 304 -16.14 -35.99 14.47
N PHE A 305 -15.53 -35.10 13.69
CA PHE A 305 -15.83 -33.68 13.68
C PHE A 305 -15.29 -33.04 12.41
N LYS A 306 -15.88 -31.91 12.00
CA LYS A 306 -15.27 -31.03 11.00
C LYS A 306 -14.54 -29.89 11.71
N PHE A 307 -13.34 -29.55 11.25
CA PHE A 307 -12.57 -28.41 11.76
C PHE A 307 -12.08 -27.49 10.64
N ARG A 308 -11.79 -26.23 10.96
CA ARG A 308 -10.99 -25.34 10.11
C ARG A 308 -10.20 -24.31 10.90
N SER A 309 -8.97 -24.02 10.46
CA SER A 309 -8.10 -23.02 11.06
C SER A 309 -7.04 -22.52 10.06
N TRP A 310 -6.29 -21.50 10.49
CA TRP A 310 -5.02 -21.06 9.89
C TRP A 310 -3.80 -21.49 10.74
N ASP A 311 -4.00 -21.77 12.02
CA ASP A 311 -2.91 -22.14 12.94
C ASP A 311 -2.33 -23.52 12.58
N THR A 312 -1.00 -23.62 12.55
CA THR A 312 -0.30 -24.88 12.26
C THR A 312 -0.25 -25.85 13.45
N VAL A 313 -0.59 -25.40 14.67
CA VAL A 313 -0.55 -26.19 15.90
C VAL A 313 -1.69 -25.78 16.84
N GLY A 314 -2.50 -26.75 17.26
CA GLY A 314 -3.53 -26.57 18.27
C GLY A 314 -4.17 -27.89 18.71
N LEU A 315 -4.60 -27.98 19.97
CA LEU A 315 -5.22 -29.19 20.52
C LEU A 315 -6.68 -29.35 20.05
N LEU A 316 -6.89 -30.11 18.97
CA LEU A 316 -8.24 -30.42 18.47
C LEU A 316 -9.06 -31.27 19.46
N LEU A 317 -8.46 -32.34 20.00
CA LEU A 317 -9.13 -33.33 20.84
C LEU A 317 -8.17 -33.89 21.92
N TYR A 318 -8.70 -34.14 23.11
CA TYR A 318 -8.08 -34.91 24.19
C TYR A 318 -9.14 -35.76 24.92
N THR A 319 -8.79 -36.98 25.33
CA THR A 319 -9.57 -37.78 26.29
C THR A 319 -8.61 -38.63 27.12
N SER A 320 -9.03 -39.03 28.33
CA SER A 320 -8.32 -39.99 29.18
C SER A 320 -8.93 -41.38 29.05
N PHE A 321 -8.12 -42.42 29.22
CA PHE A 321 -8.60 -43.81 29.26
C PHE A 321 -8.90 -44.26 30.71
N ALA A 322 -9.84 -45.19 30.87
CA ALA A 322 -10.37 -45.61 32.16
C ALA A 322 -9.42 -46.56 32.91
N GLU A 323 -8.67 -45.94 33.82
CA GLU A 323 -7.94 -46.50 34.98
C GLU A 323 -6.69 -47.35 34.73
N HIS A 324 -5.71 -47.12 35.61
CA HIS A 324 -4.66 -48.06 35.93
C HIS A 324 -5.31 -49.29 36.61
N LEU A 325 -5.15 -50.48 36.01
CA LEU A 325 -5.45 -51.73 36.71
C LEU A 325 -4.38 -51.96 37.79
N GLY A 326 -4.81 -51.97 39.06
CA GLY A 326 -3.94 -52.34 40.17
C GLY A 326 -3.63 -53.83 40.16
N GLY A 327 -2.35 -54.16 40.03
CA GLY A 327 -1.80 -55.50 40.16
C GLY A 327 -0.30 -55.43 40.39
N ASP A 328 0.22 -56.23 41.31
CA ASP A 328 1.65 -56.27 41.61
C ASP A 328 2.49 -56.72 40.41
N GLY A 329 3.66 -56.11 40.22
CA GLY A 329 4.68 -56.64 39.31
C GLY A 329 4.98 -55.84 38.03
N ASN A 330 5.51 -54.63 38.21
CA ASN A 330 6.63 -54.12 37.40
C ASN A 330 6.46 -54.00 35.86
N GLN A 331 5.23 -53.93 35.33
CA GLN A 331 5.01 -53.60 33.91
C GLN A 331 4.85 -52.08 33.72
N GLN A 332 5.73 -51.47 32.92
CA GLN A 332 5.55 -50.08 32.50
C GLN A 332 4.30 -49.95 31.63
N PRO A 333 3.41 -48.96 31.88
CA PRO A 333 2.25 -48.74 31.01
C PRO A 333 2.74 -48.33 29.61
N THR A 334 2.48 -49.18 28.62
CA THR A 334 2.70 -48.89 27.21
C THR A 334 1.89 -47.66 26.82
N ARG A 335 2.57 -46.52 26.63
CA ARG A 335 1.91 -45.31 26.11
C ARG A 335 1.25 -45.65 24.76
N PRO A 336 -0.01 -45.25 24.52
CA PRO A 336 -0.58 -45.36 23.19
C PRO A 336 0.30 -44.59 22.20
N PRO A 337 0.51 -45.12 20.97
CA PRO A 337 1.36 -44.48 19.99
C PRO A 337 0.81 -43.10 19.61
N GLN A 338 1.71 -42.14 19.40
CA GLN A 338 1.33 -40.80 18.95
C GLN A 338 1.02 -40.83 17.45
N LEU A 339 -0.26 -40.81 17.08
CA LEU A 339 -0.69 -40.74 15.68
C LEU A 339 -0.33 -39.37 15.10
N CYS A 340 0.71 -39.34 14.27
CA CYS A 340 1.12 -38.16 13.49
C CYS A 340 0.89 -38.44 12.00
N PRO A 341 0.02 -37.70 11.29
CA PRO A 341 -0.15 -37.85 9.85
C PRO A 341 1.13 -37.45 9.09
N HIS A 342 1.25 -37.91 7.84
CA HIS A 342 2.46 -37.74 7.03
C HIS A 342 2.78 -36.25 6.72
N PRO A 343 4.05 -35.86 6.52
CA PRO A 343 4.49 -34.46 6.36
C PRO A 343 4.02 -33.70 5.09
N GLY A 344 2.95 -34.14 4.42
CA GLY A 344 2.44 -33.56 3.17
C GLY A 344 1.13 -32.78 3.27
N TYR A 345 0.27 -33.08 4.25
CA TYR A 345 -1.07 -32.49 4.34
C TYR A 345 -1.07 -31.16 5.11
N ARG A 346 -1.43 -30.06 4.44
CA ARG A 346 -1.64 -28.75 5.07
C ARG A 346 -3.13 -28.55 5.36
N LEU A 347 -3.54 -28.90 6.57
CA LEU A 347 -4.93 -28.81 7.04
C LEU A 347 -5.25 -27.46 7.75
N ASN A 348 -4.43 -26.44 7.45
CA ASN A 348 -4.52 -25.09 8.02
C ASN A 348 -4.75 -24.05 6.91
N ASP A 349 -5.59 -24.41 5.93
CA ASP A 349 -5.84 -23.67 4.70
C ASP A 349 -7.16 -22.85 4.72
N GLY A 350 -7.83 -22.79 5.88
CA GLY A 350 -9.09 -22.07 6.07
C GLY A 350 -10.34 -22.79 5.53
N PHE A 351 -10.21 -23.96 4.92
CA PHE A 351 -11.34 -24.80 4.49
C PHE A 351 -11.75 -25.81 5.57
N TRP A 352 -12.97 -26.33 5.46
CA TRP A 352 -13.50 -27.33 6.40
C TRP A 352 -13.00 -28.72 6.05
N HIS A 353 -12.12 -29.26 6.90
CA HIS A 353 -11.72 -30.66 6.85
C HIS A 353 -12.62 -31.51 7.75
N MET A 354 -12.95 -32.74 7.36
CA MET A 354 -13.52 -33.76 8.24
C MET A 354 -12.39 -34.61 8.82
N VAL A 355 -12.48 -34.88 10.13
CA VAL A 355 -11.66 -35.88 10.83
C VAL A 355 -12.60 -36.94 11.37
N GLU A 356 -12.29 -38.20 11.11
CA GLU A 356 -12.85 -39.34 11.84
C GLU A 356 -11.72 -40.13 12.50
N LEU A 357 -11.90 -40.45 13.78
CA LEU A 357 -11.01 -41.27 14.60
C LEU A 357 -11.80 -42.49 15.10
N VAL A 358 -11.41 -43.68 14.64
CA VAL A 358 -11.96 -44.96 15.11
C VAL A 358 -10.83 -45.77 15.72
N ALA A 359 -10.96 -46.14 17.00
CA ALA A 359 -10.05 -47.04 17.67
C ALA A 359 -10.81 -48.24 18.27
N ARG A 360 -10.17 -49.40 18.26
CA ARG A 360 -10.60 -50.67 18.88
C ARG A 360 -9.40 -51.27 19.63
N ASP A 361 -9.59 -52.34 20.40
CA ASP A 361 -8.47 -53.10 20.97
C ASP A 361 -7.48 -53.51 19.86
N GLY A 362 -6.18 -53.18 20.02
CA GLY A 362 -5.11 -53.50 19.06
C GLY A 362 -4.99 -52.63 17.79
N SER A 363 -5.93 -51.72 17.52
CA SER A 363 -5.97 -50.95 16.25
C SER A 363 -6.58 -49.56 16.38
N ALA A 364 -5.93 -48.54 15.80
CA ALA A 364 -6.49 -47.20 15.63
C ALA A 364 -6.38 -46.74 14.18
N VAL A 365 -7.40 -46.04 13.68
CA VAL A 365 -7.49 -45.46 12.34
C VAL A 365 -7.91 -44.01 12.46
N ILE A 366 -7.22 -43.11 11.75
CA ILE A 366 -7.68 -41.75 11.49
C ILE A 366 -7.90 -41.59 9.98
N THR A 367 -9.07 -41.10 9.61
CA THR A 367 -9.46 -40.74 8.24
C THR A 367 -9.63 -39.23 8.15
N ILE A 368 -9.22 -38.63 7.03
CA ILE A 368 -9.34 -37.19 6.76
C ILE A 368 -9.89 -36.98 5.35
N ASP A 369 -10.94 -36.17 5.22
CA ASP A 369 -11.58 -35.74 3.96
C ASP A 369 -11.98 -36.86 2.98
N ASP A 370 -12.49 -37.99 3.48
CA ASP A 370 -12.99 -39.15 2.71
C ASP A 370 -12.04 -39.65 1.61
N ASN A 371 -10.74 -39.47 1.81
CA ASN A 371 -9.72 -39.71 0.79
C ASN A 371 -9.12 -41.12 0.94
N ASP A 372 -9.38 -42.01 -0.02
CA ASP A 372 -9.04 -43.46 -0.02
C ASP A 372 -7.53 -43.79 0.25
N GLY A 373 -6.64 -42.78 0.30
CA GLY A 373 -5.22 -42.92 0.63
C GLY A 373 -4.75 -42.18 1.90
N ALA A 374 -5.66 -41.60 2.70
CA ALA A 374 -5.34 -40.78 3.88
C ALA A 374 -5.54 -41.51 5.23
N GLU A 375 -5.91 -42.80 5.21
CA GLU A 375 -6.10 -43.61 6.42
C GLU A 375 -4.78 -43.87 7.18
N PHE A 376 -4.60 -43.22 8.33
CA PHE A 376 -3.46 -43.53 9.21
C PHE A 376 -3.81 -44.68 10.16
N ARG A 377 -3.59 -45.92 9.70
CA ARG A 377 -3.78 -47.15 10.49
C ARG A 377 -2.56 -47.45 11.38
N VAL A 378 -2.77 -47.59 12.69
CA VAL A 378 -1.77 -48.08 13.65
C VAL A 378 -2.24 -49.39 14.27
N ALA A 379 -1.63 -50.49 13.85
CA ALA A 379 -1.77 -51.80 14.49
C ALA A 379 -0.62 -52.00 15.48
N HIS A 380 -0.90 -51.90 16.78
CA HIS A 380 0.04 -52.14 17.89
C HIS A 380 -0.76 -52.77 19.05
N PRO A 381 -0.18 -53.69 19.85
CA PRO A 381 -0.89 -54.31 20.96
C PRO A 381 -1.14 -53.30 22.09
N PHE A 382 -2.36 -52.75 22.15
CA PHE A 382 -2.88 -51.97 23.26
C PHE A 382 -4.32 -52.38 23.58
N GLN A 383 -4.71 -52.28 24.85
CA GLN A 383 -6.11 -52.40 25.27
C GLN A 383 -6.72 -51.01 25.40
N LEU A 384 -7.89 -50.81 24.82
CA LEU A 384 -8.62 -49.55 24.75
C LEU A 384 -9.77 -49.58 25.76
N ARG A 385 -9.79 -48.68 26.74
CA ARG A 385 -10.95 -48.49 27.63
C ARG A 385 -11.25 -47.00 27.73
N THR A 386 -12.31 -46.55 27.07
CA THR A 386 -12.71 -45.12 27.03
C THR A 386 -12.91 -44.51 28.42
N GLY A 387 -12.61 -43.22 28.59
CA GLY A 387 -12.95 -42.45 29.78
C GLY A 387 -14.38 -41.93 29.77
N THR A 388 -14.70 -41.07 30.74
CA THR A 388 -16.03 -40.43 30.90
C THR A 388 -16.15 -39.09 30.17
N GLN A 389 -15.05 -38.50 29.69
CA GLN A 389 -14.98 -37.12 29.24
C GLN A 389 -14.05 -36.94 28.03
N TYR A 390 -14.48 -36.09 27.11
CA TYR A 390 -13.76 -35.68 25.91
C TYR A 390 -13.63 -34.15 25.92
N PHE A 391 -12.45 -33.62 25.65
CA PHE A 391 -12.15 -32.19 25.62
C PHE A 391 -11.74 -31.79 24.20
N PHE A 392 -12.52 -30.91 23.58
CA PHE A 392 -12.26 -30.35 22.27
C PHE A 392 -11.67 -28.94 22.39
N GLY A 393 -10.75 -28.59 21.50
CA GLY A 393 -10.17 -27.26 21.36
C GLY A 393 -9.15 -26.82 22.41
N GLY A 394 -9.03 -27.52 23.54
CA GLY A 394 -8.06 -27.18 24.59
C GLY A 394 -8.33 -27.88 25.93
N CYS A 395 -7.43 -27.67 26.89
CA CYS A 395 -7.55 -28.24 28.24
C CYS A 395 -7.88 -27.16 29.31
N PRO A 396 -8.91 -27.37 30.15
CA PRO A 396 -9.19 -26.49 31.28
C PRO A 396 -8.09 -26.56 32.36
N LYS A 397 -7.67 -25.39 32.84
CA LYS A 397 -6.65 -25.21 33.89
C LYS A 397 -7.34 -24.98 35.25
N PRO A 398 -6.86 -25.55 36.37
CA PRO A 398 -5.66 -26.38 36.50
C PRO A 398 -5.88 -27.84 36.04
N ALA A 399 -4.96 -28.36 35.22
CA ALA A 399 -5.04 -29.71 34.67
C ALA A 399 -5.11 -30.83 35.72
N ALA A 400 -4.54 -30.60 36.92
CA ALA A 400 -4.56 -31.53 38.03
C ALA A 400 -5.97 -31.83 38.59
N ILE A 401 -6.96 -30.97 38.33
CA ILE A 401 -8.36 -31.15 38.76
C ILE A 401 -9.20 -31.81 37.65
N THR A 402 -8.82 -31.60 36.38
CA THR A 402 -9.62 -31.96 35.21
C THR A 402 -9.11 -33.18 34.45
N GLY A 403 -7.90 -33.67 34.77
CA GLY A 403 -7.25 -34.79 34.09
C GLY A 403 -6.83 -34.49 32.64
N CYS A 404 -6.93 -33.24 32.19
CA CYS A 404 -6.61 -32.83 30.82
C CYS A 404 -5.15 -32.38 30.73
N LEU A 405 -4.25 -33.32 30.42
CA LEU A 405 -2.80 -33.13 30.40
C LEU A 405 -2.29 -33.01 28.96
N SER A 406 -2.12 -31.77 28.48
CA SER A 406 -1.52 -31.49 27.17
C SER A 406 -0.50 -30.36 27.25
N ASN A 407 0.61 -30.52 26.53
CA ASN A 407 1.64 -29.50 26.33
C ASN A 407 1.39 -28.65 25.06
N GLN A 408 0.33 -28.94 24.30
CA GLN A 408 -0.02 -28.20 23.09
C GLN A 408 -0.77 -26.90 23.41
N THR A 409 -0.71 -25.94 22.49
CA THR A 409 -1.55 -24.74 22.51
C THR A 409 -3.03 -25.10 22.44
N ALA A 410 -3.89 -24.25 23.00
CA ALA A 410 -5.31 -24.28 22.67
C ALA A 410 -5.47 -24.08 21.16
N PHE A 411 -6.38 -24.81 20.54
CA PHE A 411 -6.76 -24.61 19.14
C PHE A 411 -7.56 -23.32 19.02
N HIS A 412 -7.20 -22.49 18.06
CA HIS A 412 -8.07 -21.44 17.54
C HIS A 412 -8.58 -21.86 16.16
N GLY A 413 -9.77 -21.41 15.78
CA GLY A 413 -10.44 -21.84 14.56
C GLY A 413 -11.90 -22.17 14.82
N CYS A 414 -12.46 -23.12 14.08
CA CYS A 414 -13.84 -23.55 14.24
C CYS A 414 -13.98 -25.08 14.23
N LEU A 415 -14.93 -25.60 15.01
CA LEU A 415 -15.42 -26.99 14.92
C LEU A 415 -16.92 -27.00 14.54
N GLN A 416 -17.38 -28.04 13.87
CA GLN A 416 -18.80 -28.35 13.64
C GLN A 416 -19.00 -29.87 13.48
N SER A 417 -20.25 -30.33 13.41
CA SER A 417 -20.59 -31.76 13.17
C SER A 417 -19.90 -32.73 14.15
N ILE A 418 -19.78 -32.34 15.43
CA ILE A 418 -19.08 -33.14 16.44
C ILE A 418 -19.93 -34.37 16.82
N SER A 419 -19.34 -35.56 16.76
CA SER A 419 -19.89 -36.81 17.29
C SER A 419 -18.92 -37.48 18.26
N VAL A 420 -19.46 -38.16 19.28
CA VAL A 420 -18.72 -38.94 20.28
C VAL A 420 -19.41 -40.28 20.47
N ASP A 421 -18.64 -41.37 20.49
CA ASP A 421 -19.11 -42.76 20.50
C ASP A 421 -20.18 -43.04 19.42
N ALA A 422 -19.98 -42.44 18.24
CA ALA A 422 -20.89 -42.42 17.08
C ALA A 422 -22.28 -41.78 17.32
N GLN A 423 -22.46 -40.97 18.35
CA GLN A 423 -23.66 -40.14 18.56
C GLN A 423 -23.35 -38.65 18.30
N PRO A 424 -24.21 -37.91 17.57
CA PRO A 424 -24.02 -36.47 17.35
C PRO A 424 -24.22 -35.71 18.66
N VAL A 425 -23.39 -34.70 18.90
CA VAL A 425 -23.40 -33.93 20.15
C VAL A 425 -24.38 -32.77 20.05
N GLU A 426 -25.44 -32.76 20.87
CA GLU A 426 -26.44 -31.68 20.89
C GLU A 426 -25.87 -30.37 21.44
N LEU A 427 -25.44 -29.49 20.52
CA LEU A 427 -24.77 -28.23 20.86
C LEU A 427 -25.68 -27.25 21.62
N ASP A 428 -27.00 -27.34 21.47
CA ASP A 428 -27.95 -26.54 22.24
C ASP A 428 -27.99 -26.92 23.73
N LEU A 429 -27.80 -28.20 24.06
CA LEU A 429 -27.69 -28.64 25.45
C LEU A 429 -26.32 -28.29 26.05
N LEU A 430 -25.27 -28.19 25.24
CA LEU A 430 -23.97 -27.64 25.67
C LEU A 430 -24.07 -26.13 25.91
N ARG A 431 -24.71 -25.38 25.02
CA ARG A 431 -24.96 -23.93 25.16
C ARG A 431 -25.74 -23.60 26.44
N GLN A 432 -26.64 -24.49 26.86
CA GLN A 432 -27.39 -24.42 28.13
C GLN A 432 -26.62 -24.95 29.36
N GLU A 433 -25.36 -25.39 29.22
CA GLU A 433 -24.57 -26.08 30.26
C GLU A 433 -25.20 -27.36 30.84
N ARG A 434 -26.15 -27.98 30.11
CA ARG A 434 -26.89 -29.17 30.54
C ARG A 434 -26.24 -30.49 30.13
N LEU A 435 -25.48 -30.48 29.04
CA LEU A 435 -24.76 -31.68 28.54
C LEU A 435 -23.29 -31.70 28.95
N GLY A 436 -22.68 -30.53 29.20
CA GLY A 436 -21.24 -30.41 29.45
C GLY A 436 -20.84 -28.97 29.78
N LYS A 437 -19.54 -28.67 29.72
CA LYS A 437 -18.97 -27.35 30.09
C LYS A 437 -18.14 -26.76 28.95
N TYR A 438 -17.97 -25.44 28.95
CA TYR A 438 -17.15 -24.75 27.96
C TYR A 438 -16.49 -23.50 28.52
N SER A 439 -15.54 -22.93 27.78
CA SER A 439 -14.99 -21.60 28.07
C SER A 439 -14.44 -20.95 26.80
N ASN A 440 -14.64 -19.63 26.65
CA ASN A 440 -14.10 -18.80 25.56
C ASN A 440 -14.39 -19.34 24.14
N VAL A 441 -15.58 -19.89 23.93
CA VAL A 441 -16.09 -20.33 22.63
C VAL A 441 -17.35 -19.57 22.22
N PHE A 442 -17.54 -19.36 20.93
CA PHE A 442 -18.73 -18.70 20.37
C PHE A 442 -19.53 -19.71 19.53
N PHE A 443 -20.75 -20.02 19.97
CA PHE A 443 -21.68 -20.89 19.25
C PHE A 443 -22.32 -20.18 18.04
N ASN A 444 -22.73 -20.97 17.05
CA ASN A 444 -23.47 -20.58 15.85
C ASN A 444 -22.74 -19.57 14.95
N MET A 445 -21.41 -19.52 15.04
CA MET A 445 -20.56 -18.60 14.28
C MET A 445 -19.18 -19.24 14.01
N CYS A 446 -18.56 -18.88 12.89
CA CYS A 446 -17.19 -19.28 12.56
C CYS A 446 -16.36 -18.10 12.03
N SER A 447 -15.68 -17.40 12.93
CA SER A 447 -15.00 -16.12 12.65
C SER A 447 -13.50 -16.25 12.36
N ILE A 448 -13.08 -17.22 11.53
CA ILE A 448 -11.74 -17.13 10.92
C ILE A 448 -11.74 -16.03 9.85
N THR A 449 -10.67 -15.23 9.82
CA THR A 449 -10.46 -14.16 8.84
C THR A 449 -9.32 -14.54 7.90
N ASP A 450 -9.50 -14.44 6.58
CA ASP A 450 -8.40 -14.54 5.62
C ASP A 450 -7.70 -13.17 5.49
N ARG A 451 -6.41 -13.14 5.75
CA ARG A 451 -5.49 -11.99 5.68
C ARG A 451 -4.50 -12.10 4.53
N CYS A 452 -4.46 -13.24 3.83
CA CYS A 452 -3.57 -13.51 2.70
C CYS A 452 -4.27 -13.47 1.33
N THR A 453 -5.60 -13.28 1.30
CA THR A 453 -6.37 -13.11 0.05
C THR A 453 -7.08 -11.73 0.03
N PRO A 454 -6.66 -10.78 -0.83
CA PRO A 454 -5.51 -10.82 -1.74
C PRO A 454 -4.17 -10.82 -0.99
N ASN A 455 -3.10 -11.23 -1.68
CA ASN A 455 -1.76 -11.29 -1.09
C ASN A 455 -1.27 -9.87 -0.75
N LEU A 456 -1.14 -9.57 0.54
CA LEU A 456 -0.64 -8.29 1.06
C LEU A 456 0.89 -8.18 1.05
N CYS A 457 1.60 -9.23 0.59
CA CYS A 457 3.05 -9.25 0.47
C CYS A 457 3.47 -8.88 -0.96
N GLU A 458 4.20 -7.78 -1.08
CA GLU A 458 4.59 -7.19 -2.35
C GLU A 458 5.76 -7.91 -3.03
N HIS A 459 6.02 -7.55 -4.28
CA HIS A 459 7.14 -8.07 -5.09
C HIS A 459 7.22 -9.60 -5.17
N GLY A 460 6.06 -10.28 -5.09
CA GLY A 460 5.96 -11.74 -5.13
C GLY A 460 6.26 -12.44 -3.80
N GLY A 461 6.37 -11.70 -2.69
CA GLY A 461 6.54 -12.27 -1.35
C GLY A 461 5.39 -13.21 -0.97
N ARG A 462 5.69 -14.24 -0.18
CA ARG A 462 4.69 -15.24 0.23
C ARG A 462 4.04 -14.83 1.54
N CYS A 463 2.72 -14.62 1.54
CA CYS A 463 1.95 -14.48 2.78
C CYS A 463 1.76 -15.85 3.46
N LEU A 464 1.97 -15.86 4.78
CA LEU A 464 1.59 -16.92 5.72
C LEU A 464 0.69 -16.29 6.78
N GLN A 465 -0.28 -17.01 7.34
CA GLN A 465 -1.20 -16.45 8.35
C GLN A 465 -1.46 -17.37 9.53
N SER A 466 -1.81 -16.75 10.66
CA SER A 466 -2.31 -17.39 11.88
C SER A 466 -3.76 -16.97 12.13
N TRP A 467 -4.33 -17.43 13.24
CA TRP A 467 -5.59 -16.96 13.77
C TRP A 467 -5.68 -15.43 13.90
N ASP A 468 -4.62 -14.77 14.37
CA ASP A 468 -4.57 -13.35 14.74
C ASP A 468 -3.80 -12.46 13.76
N ASP A 469 -2.76 -12.96 13.07
CA ASP A 469 -1.79 -12.17 12.32
C ASP A 469 -1.41 -12.80 10.95
N PHE A 470 -0.42 -12.22 10.26
CA PHE A 470 0.15 -12.73 9.01
C PHE A 470 1.62 -12.32 8.86
N THR A 471 2.43 -13.07 8.12
CA THR A 471 3.86 -12.77 7.93
C THR A 471 4.23 -12.90 6.46
N CYS A 472 4.97 -11.91 5.94
CA CYS A 472 5.49 -11.94 4.59
C CYS A 472 6.90 -12.54 4.54
N VAL A 473 7.05 -13.62 3.78
CA VAL A 473 8.36 -14.21 3.48
C VAL A 473 8.89 -13.58 2.18
N CYS A 474 9.90 -12.72 2.32
CA CYS A 474 10.52 -11.95 1.24
C CYS A 474 11.73 -12.66 0.60
N ASP A 475 11.97 -13.93 0.91
CA ASP A 475 13.10 -14.68 0.37
C ASP A 475 13.07 -14.71 -1.16
N LEU A 476 14.23 -14.44 -1.76
CA LEU A 476 14.45 -14.39 -3.23
C LEU A 476 13.67 -13.31 -4.00
N THR A 477 12.90 -12.42 -3.36
CA THR A 477 12.21 -11.31 -4.08
C THR A 477 13.16 -10.16 -4.42
N GLY A 478 14.18 -9.93 -3.58
CA GLY A 478 15.04 -8.75 -3.64
C GLY A 478 14.64 -7.62 -2.67
N TYR A 479 13.61 -7.82 -1.85
CA TYR A 479 13.04 -6.81 -0.95
C TYR A 479 13.01 -7.29 0.52
N LYS A 480 12.60 -6.40 1.43
CA LYS A 480 12.56 -6.62 2.89
C LYS A 480 11.49 -5.74 3.56
N GLY A 481 11.34 -5.94 4.88
CA GLY A 481 10.33 -5.27 5.71
C GLY A 481 9.03 -6.06 5.74
N GLU A 482 8.11 -5.69 6.64
CA GLU A 482 6.95 -6.51 7.03
C GLU A 482 6.01 -6.90 5.87
N THR A 483 6.02 -6.15 4.77
CA THR A 483 5.21 -6.37 3.55
C THR A 483 6.04 -6.66 2.29
N CYS A 484 7.35 -6.84 2.41
CA CYS A 484 8.29 -6.91 1.28
C CYS A 484 8.30 -5.67 0.36
N HIS A 485 7.86 -4.50 0.85
CA HIS A 485 7.80 -3.25 0.07
C HIS A 485 9.19 -2.65 -0.28
N LYS A 486 10.22 -2.89 0.54
CA LYS A 486 11.45 -2.07 0.53
C LYS A 486 12.66 -2.80 -0.05
N SER A 487 13.32 -2.26 -1.09
CA SER A 487 14.48 -2.90 -1.72
C SER A 487 15.63 -3.30 -0.76
N LEU A 488 16.33 -4.37 -1.12
CA LEU A 488 17.66 -4.72 -0.60
C LEU A 488 18.79 -3.91 -1.24
N TYR A 489 18.59 -3.40 -2.45
CA TYR A 489 19.64 -2.90 -3.34
C TYR A 489 19.76 -1.37 -3.34
N LYS A 490 20.49 -0.83 -4.33
CA LYS A 490 20.67 0.61 -4.56
C LYS A 490 20.13 1.06 -5.89
N GLU A 491 19.78 2.32 -5.92
CA GLU A 491 19.09 3.00 -7.02
C GLU A 491 19.97 3.12 -8.29
N SER A 492 21.29 3.21 -8.11
CA SER A 492 22.27 3.27 -9.21
C SER A 492 23.68 2.86 -8.77
N CYS A 493 24.61 2.71 -9.72
CA CYS A 493 26.02 2.54 -9.41
C CYS A 493 26.61 3.76 -8.66
N ASP A 494 26.04 4.96 -8.82
CA ASP A 494 26.52 6.16 -8.10
C ASP A 494 26.05 6.15 -6.63
N ALA A 495 24.83 5.67 -6.36
CA ALA A 495 24.39 5.36 -5.00
C ALA A 495 25.26 4.28 -4.32
N TYR A 496 25.88 3.38 -5.09
CA TYR A 496 26.91 2.46 -4.59
C TYR A 496 28.27 3.15 -4.37
N ARG A 497 28.74 4.03 -5.27
CA ARG A 497 29.96 4.85 -5.09
C ARG A 497 29.90 5.67 -3.80
N LEU A 498 28.78 6.38 -3.59
CA LEU A 498 28.52 7.16 -2.36
C LEU A 498 28.43 6.31 -1.09
N SER A 499 28.34 4.97 -1.21
CA SER A 499 28.44 4.01 -0.10
C SER A 499 29.83 3.37 0.07
N GLY A 500 30.85 3.84 -0.66
CA GLY A 500 32.23 3.35 -0.57
C GLY A 500 32.45 2.00 -1.28
N LYS A 501 31.77 1.75 -2.41
CA LYS A 501 32.00 0.56 -3.24
C LYS A 501 32.92 0.87 -4.44
N THR A 502 33.60 -0.17 -4.91
CA THR A 502 34.48 -0.18 -6.09
C THR A 502 33.83 -0.89 -7.28
N SER A 503 34.43 -0.79 -8.47
CA SER A 503 33.91 -1.37 -9.71
C SER A 503 33.66 -2.89 -9.65
N GLY A 504 32.60 -3.36 -10.31
CA GLY A 504 32.19 -4.76 -10.31
C GLY A 504 30.75 -4.97 -10.79
N ASN A 505 30.27 -6.21 -10.70
CA ASN A 505 28.85 -6.51 -10.94
C ASN A 505 28.04 -6.21 -9.66
N PHE A 506 26.96 -5.43 -9.79
CA PHE A 506 26.02 -5.13 -8.70
C PHE A 506 24.60 -5.32 -9.19
N THR A 507 23.69 -5.70 -8.29
CA THR A 507 22.25 -5.59 -8.56
C THR A 507 21.78 -4.22 -8.12
N ILE A 508 21.07 -3.51 -9.00
CA ILE A 508 20.46 -2.21 -8.75
C ILE A 508 18.93 -2.30 -8.87
N ASP A 509 18.26 -1.29 -8.34
CA ASP A 509 16.81 -1.18 -8.25
C ASP A 509 16.42 0.30 -8.41
N PRO A 510 16.25 0.80 -9.65
CA PRO A 510 16.15 2.24 -9.93
C PRO A 510 14.91 2.92 -9.34
N ASP A 511 13.80 2.19 -9.20
CA ASP A 511 12.54 2.64 -8.62
C ASP A 511 12.31 2.15 -7.18
N GLY A 512 13.04 1.18 -6.65
CA GLY A 512 13.30 0.97 -5.21
C GLY A 512 12.16 0.43 -4.33
N SER A 513 11.04 1.15 -4.25
CA SER A 513 9.77 0.64 -3.70
C SER A 513 8.68 0.62 -4.79
N GLY A 514 9.08 0.84 -6.04
CA GLY A 514 8.25 0.78 -7.23
C GLY A 514 8.08 -0.66 -7.74
N PRO A 515 7.21 -0.86 -8.74
CA PRO A 515 6.75 -2.19 -9.15
C PRO A 515 7.75 -2.98 -10.03
N LEU A 516 8.89 -2.41 -10.39
CA LEU A 516 9.88 -3.08 -11.24
C LEU A 516 10.90 -3.82 -10.38
N LYS A 517 11.34 -4.99 -10.84
CA LYS A 517 12.28 -5.86 -10.12
C LYS A 517 13.73 -5.35 -10.17
N PRO A 518 14.59 -5.70 -9.18
CA PRO A 518 16.01 -5.42 -9.25
C PRO A 518 16.71 -6.22 -10.37
N PHE A 519 17.74 -5.64 -10.99
CA PHE A 519 18.51 -6.29 -12.06
C PHE A 519 20.02 -6.05 -11.94
N THR A 520 20.82 -6.97 -12.47
CA THR A 520 22.29 -6.92 -12.37
C THR A 520 22.93 -6.13 -13.51
N VAL A 521 23.81 -5.19 -13.14
CA VAL A 521 24.57 -4.29 -14.01
C VAL A 521 26.06 -4.38 -13.70
N TYR A 522 26.90 -3.89 -14.63
CA TYR A 522 28.31 -3.64 -14.33
C TYR A 522 28.52 -2.17 -13.96
N CYS A 523 29.10 -1.92 -12.79
CA CYS A 523 29.49 -0.59 -12.33
C CYS A 523 30.98 -0.34 -12.63
N ASP A 524 31.29 0.67 -13.43
CA ASP A 524 32.63 1.26 -13.55
C ASP A 524 32.68 2.50 -12.64
N ILE A 525 33.17 2.31 -11.41
CA ILE A 525 33.24 3.31 -10.35
C ILE A 525 34.61 3.98 -10.34
N ARG A 526 34.61 5.31 -10.38
CA ARG A 526 35.78 6.19 -10.31
C ARG A 526 35.58 7.17 -9.15
N GLU A 527 36.59 7.99 -8.86
CA GLU A 527 36.50 8.98 -7.77
C GLU A 527 35.38 10.00 -8.03
N ASP A 528 35.30 10.53 -9.25
CA ASP A 528 34.37 11.60 -9.63
C ASP A 528 32.95 11.13 -9.96
N ARG A 529 32.79 9.93 -10.55
CA ARG A 529 31.51 9.36 -11.00
C ARG A 529 31.50 7.84 -11.02
N ALA A 530 30.31 7.23 -11.03
CA ALA A 530 30.12 5.82 -11.36
C ALA A 530 29.22 5.62 -12.58
N TRP A 531 29.74 4.88 -13.57
CA TRP A 531 28.98 4.45 -14.74
C TRP A 531 28.24 3.14 -14.47
N THR A 532 26.92 3.17 -14.64
CA THR A 532 26.05 2.00 -14.76
C THR A 532 26.05 1.52 -16.21
N ILE A 533 26.54 0.30 -16.46
CA ILE A 533 26.67 -0.27 -17.81
C ILE A 533 25.73 -1.47 -17.97
N VAL A 534 24.77 -1.35 -18.89
CA VAL A 534 23.77 -2.38 -19.20
C VAL A 534 24.04 -2.97 -20.60
N ARG A 535 24.24 -4.29 -20.66
CA ARG A 535 24.53 -5.03 -21.90
C ARG A 535 23.26 -5.61 -22.53
N HIS A 536 23.33 -5.98 -23.80
CA HIS A 536 22.20 -6.47 -24.59
C HIS A 536 22.63 -7.46 -25.69
N ASN A 537 21.67 -8.18 -26.26
CA ASN A 537 21.84 -9.19 -27.31
C ASN A 537 22.43 -8.70 -28.65
N ARG A 538 22.69 -7.39 -28.84
CA ARG A 538 23.26 -6.78 -30.07
C ARG A 538 24.67 -6.17 -29.90
N HIS A 539 25.43 -6.62 -28.91
CA HIS A 539 26.79 -6.13 -28.63
C HIS A 539 27.85 -6.54 -29.66
N TYR A 540 27.50 -7.36 -30.66
CA TYR A 540 28.31 -7.66 -31.84
C TYR A 540 27.62 -7.12 -33.11
N ALA A 541 28.43 -6.78 -34.11
CA ALA A 541 27.98 -6.11 -35.33
C ALA A 541 27.07 -7.02 -36.19
N THR A 542 25.78 -6.68 -36.25
CA THR A 542 24.73 -7.45 -36.91
C THR A 542 24.68 -7.17 -38.41
N ARG A 543 24.90 -8.20 -39.22
CA ARG A 543 24.89 -8.17 -40.70
C ARG A 543 23.47 -8.32 -41.25
N VAL A 544 23.09 -7.52 -42.25
CA VAL A 544 21.74 -7.46 -42.84
C VAL A 544 21.83 -7.49 -44.38
N ARG A 545 20.99 -8.34 -44.99
CA ARG A 545 20.81 -8.48 -46.46
C ARG A 545 19.35 -8.80 -46.78
N GLY A 546 18.90 -8.49 -47.99
CA GLY A 546 17.56 -8.86 -48.49
C GLY A 546 16.39 -8.06 -47.91
N SER A 547 16.67 -6.91 -47.28
CA SER A 547 15.68 -6.07 -46.61
C SER A 547 15.18 -4.91 -47.49
N SER A 548 13.90 -4.57 -47.39
CA SER A 548 13.23 -3.52 -48.19
C SER A 548 12.43 -2.58 -47.29
N VAL A 549 11.97 -1.43 -47.81
CA VAL A 549 11.18 -0.46 -47.02
C VAL A 549 9.83 -1.06 -46.58
N ASP A 550 9.21 -1.90 -47.42
CA ASP A 550 7.94 -2.60 -47.11
C ASP A 550 8.13 -3.81 -46.18
N ARG A 551 9.35 -4.36 -46.12
CA ARG A 551 9.74 -5.48 -45.25
C ARG A 551 11.12 -5.22 -44.66
N PRO A 552 11.22 -4.28 -43.68
CA PRO A 552 12.50 -3.89 -43.11
C PRO A 552 12.99 -4.93 -42.11
N PHE A 553 14.32 -4.98 -41.91
CA PHE A 553 14.94 -5.82 -40.91
C PHE A 553 14.76 -5.18 -39.54
N LEU A 554 14.17 -5.94 -38.61
CA LEU A 554 13.83 -5.49 -37.27
C LEU A 554 14.87 -6.00 -36.25
N GLY A 555 15.96 -5.24 -36.09
CA GLY A 555 17.04 -5.51 -35.16
C GLY A 555 16.65 -5.21 -33.70
N ALA A 556 15.74 -6.00 -33.13
CA ALA A 556 15.28 -5.86 -31.75
C ALA A 556 16.44 -6.01 -30.74
N VAL A 557 16.40 -5.19 -29.68
CA VAL A 557 17.41 -5.08 -28.63
C VAL A 557 16.83 -5.60 -27.31
N GLU A 558 17.44 -6.65 -26.76
CA GLU A 558 17.05 -7.26 -25.48
C GLU A 558 18.18 -7.06 -24.49
N TYR A 559 17.93 -6.28 -23.44
CA TYR A 559 18.90 -6.04 -22.37
C TYR A 559 19.01 -7.27 -21.45
N TRP A 560 20.23 -7.59 -21.02
CA TRP A 560 20.49 -8.81 -20.25
C TRP A 560 19.98 -8.67 -18.82
N ASN A 561 19.25 -9.70 -18.36
CA ASN A 561 18.63 -9.82 -17.03
C ASN A 561 17.59 -8.73 -16.69
N ALA A 562 17.32 -7.77 -17.57
CA ALA A 562 16.50 -6.59 -17.32
C ALA A 562 15.39 -6.40 -18.37
N SER A 563 14.20 -5.98 -17.96
CA SER A 563 13.16 -5.54 -18.90
C SER A 563 13.41 -4.12 -19.42
N TRP A 564 12.75 -3.75 -20.52
CA TRP A 564 12.82 -2.37 -21.02
C TRP A 564 12.37 -1.34 -19.97
N ALA A 565 11.36 -1.66 -19.15
CA ALA A 565 10.86 -0.76 -18.12
C ALA A 565 11.93 -0.48 -17.05
N GLU A 566 12.64 -1.52 -16.61
CA GLU A 566 13.74 -1.44 -15.64
C GLU A 566 14.91 -0.58 -16.17
N VAL A 567 15.27 -0.77 -17.45
CA VAL A 567 16.33 0.01 -18.11
C VAL A 567 15.89 1.45 -18.40
N ALA A 568 14.61 1.69 -18.70
CA ALA A 568 14.04 3.03 -18.85
C ALA A 568 13.91 3.76 -17.51
N ALA A 569 13.65 3.06 -16.41
CA ALA A 569 13.67 3.62 -15.06
C ALA A 569 15.08 4.09 -14.67
N LEU A 570 16.11 3.27 -14.95
CA LEU A 570 17.52 3.68 -14.82
C LEU A 570 17.82 4.94 -15.67
N ALA A 571 17.39 4.97 -16.92
CA ALA A 571 17.62 6.12 -17.81
C ALA A 571 16.91 7.39 -17.29
N ASN A 572 15.70 7.29 -16.75
CA ASN A 572 14.98 8.40 -16.11
C ASN A 572 15.65 8.89 -14.82
N GLY A 573 16.23 7.98 -14.03
CA GLY A 573 16.95 8.31 -12.81
C GLY A 573 18.29 9.01 -13.06
N SER A 574 18.93 8.73 -14.19
CA SER A 574 20.30 9.15 -14.48
C SER A 574 20.40 10.60 -14.93
N GLU A 575 21.49 11.28 -14.55
CA GLU A 575 21.83 12.63 -15.00
C GLU A 575 22.24 12.63 -16.48
N TYR A 576 22.99 11.60 -16.89
CA TYR A 576 23.48 11.41 -18.25
C TYR A 576 23.37 9.94 -18.65
N CYS A 577 23.02 9.69 -19.92
CA CYS A 577 23.07 8.38 -20.56
C CYS A 577 23.61 8.51 -21.98
N GLU A 578 24.48 7.58 -22.38
CA GLU A 578 24.96 7.41 -23.75
C GLU A 578 24.75 5.97 -24.24
N GLN A 579 24.61 5.82 -25.55
CA GLN A 579 24.72 4.54 -26.24
C GLN A 579 25.41 4.75 -27.59
N HIS A 580 26.42 3.94 -27.92
CA HIS A 580 27.14 4.05 -29.20
C HIS A 580 26.36 3.34 -30.31
N LEU A 581 26.24 3.96 -31.48
CA LEU A 581 25.64 3.36 -32.66
C LEU A 581 26.52 3.63 -33.90
N GLU A 582 26.85 2.57 -34.61
CA GLU A 582 27.60 2.56 -35.86
C GLU A 582 26.80 1.82 -36.94
N PHE A 583 26.82 2.34 -38.17
CA PHE A 583 26.24 1.75 -39.37
C PHE A 583 27.29 1.75 -40.47
N SER A 584 27.71 0.56 -40.89
CA SER A 584 28.59 0.34 -42.03
C SER A 584 27.80 -0.24 -43.20
N CYS A 585 28.14 0.17 -44.42
CA CYS A 585 27.31 -0.04 -45.61
C CYS A 585 28.13 -0.42 -46.85
N TYR A 586 27.52 -1.28 -47.67
CA TYR A 586 27.94 -1.62 -49.04
C TYR A 586 26.72 -1.36 -49.93
N SER A 587 26.68 -0.22 -50.63
CA SER A 587 25.56 0.20 -51.49
C SER A 587 24.18 0.04 -50.82
N SER A 588 24.07 0.55 -49.59
CA SER A 588 22.87 0.52 -48.73
C SER A 588 22.75 1.88 -48.04
N ARG A 589 21.68 2.62 -48.32
CA ARG A 589 21.45 3.98 -47.81
C ARG A 589 20.93 3.96 -46.37
N LEU A 590 21.04 5.11 -45.72
CA LEU A 590 20.66 5.33 -44.33
C LEU A 590 19.50 6.32 -44.26
N LEU A 591 19.74 7.58 -44.62
CA LEU A 591 18.74 8.65 -44.63
C LEU A 591 18.24 8.99 -46.05
N ASN A 592 18.82 8.39 -47.09
CA ASN A 592 18.41 8.52 -48.50
C ASN A 592 18.46 9.99 -49.00
N THR A 593 19.43 10.76 -48.49
CA THR A 593 19.65 12.18 -48.81
C THR A 593 20.27 12.36 -50.21
N PRO A 594 20.23 13.57 -50.82
CA PRO A 594 19.48 14.76 -50.41
C PRO A 594 17.99 14.76 -50.78
N TYR A 595 17.50 13.77 -51.54
CA TYR A 595 16.12 13.73 -52.08
C TYR A 595 15.44 12.37 -51.88
N GLY A 596 15.03 12.06 -50.65
CA GLY A 596 14.30 10.84 -50.35
C GLY A 596 13.87 10.73 -48.89
N PRO A 597 12.91 9.84 -48.56
CA PRO A 597 12.57 9.51 -47.17
C PRO A 597 13.63 8.58 -46.57
N PRO A 598 13.97 8.71 -45.27
CA PRO A 598 14.88 7.80 -44.58
C PRO A 598 14.44 6.33 -44.68
N VAL A 599 15.40 5.45 -44.98
CA VAL A 599 15.17 4.01 -45.22
C VAL A 599 15.67 3.13 -44.07
N SER A 600 16.55 3.65 -43.23
CA SER A 600 17.05 3.00 -42.03
C SER A 600 17.03 4.01 -40.86
N PHE A 601 16.64 3.56 -39.67
CA PHE A 601 16.45 4.41 -38.48
C PHE A 601 16.55 3.58 -37.20
N TRP A 602 16.52 4.20 -36.02
CA TRP A 602 16.44 3.49 -34.75
C TRP A 602 15.19 3.88 -33.96
N MET A 603 14.76 2.98 -33.08
CA MET A 603 13.60 3.12 -32.22
C MET A 603 14.05 3.39 -30.79
N GLY A 604 13.47 4.41 -30.17
CA GLY A 604 13.70 4.77 -28.78
C GLY A 604 12.51 4.46 -27.89
N ARG A 605 12.39 5.27 -26.83
CA ARG A 605 11.28 5.27 -25.88
C ARG A 605 9.93 5.53 -26.56
N HIS A 606 8.85 4.92 -26.05
CA HIS A 606 7.48 5.04 -26.58
C HIS A 606 7.34 4.67 -28.08
N ASP A 607 8.17 3.75 -28.58
CA ASP A 607 8.26 3.35 -29.99
C ASP A 607 8.43 4.52 -30.98
N GLN A 608 9.14 5.57 -30.53
CA GLN A 608 9.44 6.74 -31.37
C GLN A 608 10.55 6.42 -32.37
N ARG A 609 10.34 6.83 -33.63
CA ARG A 609 11.30 6.70 -34.72
C ARG A 609 12.27 7.88 -34.72
N HIS A 610 13.57 7.60 -34.69
CA HIS A 610 14.60 8.62 -34.66
C HIS A 610 15.48 8.55 -35.93
N TYR A 611 15.43 9.63 -36.71
CA TYR A 611 16.12 9.79 -38.00
C TYR A 611 17.44 10.59 -37.90
N TYR A 612 17.88 10.89 -36.67
CA TYR A 612 19.20 11.45 -36.42
C TYR A 612 20.16 10.31 -36.08
N TRP A 613 21.33 10.29 -36.71
CA TRP A 613 22.34 9.26 -36.45
C TRP A 613 23.41 9.74 -35.46
N GLY A 614 24.18 8.82 -34.88
CA GLY A 614 25.10 9.11 -33.77
C GLY A 614 25.94 10.37 -33.96
N GLY A 615 25.95 11.25 -32.95
CA GLY A 615 26.58 12.58 -32.99
C GLY A 615 25.68 13.72 -33.51
N SER A 616 24.57 13.43 -34.17
CA SER A 616 23.56 14.44 -34.58
C SER A 616 22.57 14.74 -33.45
N PRO A 617 22.08 15.98 -33.29
CA PRO A 617 21.08 16.31 -32.29
C PRO A 617 19.65 15.90 -32.73
N PRO A 618 18.71 15.73 -31.77
CA PRO A 618 17.30 15.48 -32.04
C PRO A 618 16.67 16.37 -33.12
N GLY A 619 15.81 15.76 -33.94
CA GLY A 619 15.09 16.43 -35.02
C GLY A 619 15.90 16.67 -36.31
N VAL A 620 17.24 16.59 -36.26
CA VAL A 620 18.09 16.84 -37.43
C VAL A 620 18.38 15.55 -38.19
N GLN A 621 17.78 15.42 -39.38
CA GLN A 621 17.96 14.29 -40.31
C GLN A 621 19.34 14.32 -40.99
N ARG A 622 20.39 14.12 -40.20
CA ARG A 622 21.80 14.04 -40.63
C ARG A 622 22.57 13.05 -39.76
N CYS A 623 23.71 12.61 -40.26
CA CYS A 623 24.79 12.00 -39.47
C CYS A 623 25.77 13.09 -38.99
N ALA A 624 26.67 12.77 -38.06
CA ALA A 624 27.68 13.71 -37.55
C ALA A 624 28.45 14.43 -38.69
N CYS A 625 28.89 13.69 -39.71
CA CYS A 625 29.65 14.28 -40.82
C CYS A 625 28.85 15.31 -41.64
N GLY A 626 27.52 15.18 -41.65
CA GLY A 626 26.61 16.09 -42.35
C GLY A 626 26.37 17.40 -41.59
N LEU A 627 26.74 17.47 -40.31
CA LEU A 627 26.74 18.69 -39.50
C LEU A 627 28.08 19.39 -39.61
N ASP A 628 29.17 18.65 -39.42
CA ASP A 628 30.55 19.12 -39.52
C ASP A 628 30.95 19.50 -40.95
N LYS A 629 30.14 19.10 -41.95
CA LYS A 629 30.38 19.24 -43.40
C LYS A 629 31.66 18.53 -43.85
N ASN A 630 31.96 17.39 -43.24
CA ASN A 630 33.14 16.55 -43.50
C ASN A 630 32.80 15.14 -44.00
N CYS A 631 31.55 14.88 -44.43
CA CYS A 631 31.24 13.64 -45.17
C CYS A 631 32.08 13.58 -46.46
N VAL A 632 32.44 12.37 -46.89
CA VAL A 632 33.40 12.17 -47.99
C VAL A 632 32.88 12.69 -49.34
N ASP A 633 31.58 12.55 -49.60
CA ASP A 633 30.87 13.34 -50.62
C ASP A 633 30.02 14.41 -49.91
N PRO A 634 30.33 15.72 -50.07
CA PRO A 634 29.62 16.81 -49.41
C PRO A 634 28.18 17.05 -49.94
N LYS A 635 27.75 16.32 -50.97
CA LYS A 635 26.37 16.33 -51.49
C LYS A 635 25.38 15.60 -50.55
N TYR A 636 25.87 14.67 -49.74
CA TYR A 636 25.07 13.80 -48.87
C TYR A 636 25.20 14.19 -47.40
N PHE A 637 24.22 13.85 -46.56
CA PHE A 637 24.25 14.19 -45.12
C PHE A 637 24.72 13.04 -44.21
N CYS A 638 25.06 11.91 -44.82
CA CYS A 638 25.60 10.68 -44.23
C CYS A 638 26.50 10.02 -45.29
N ASN A 639 27.61 9.40 -44.91
CA ASN A 639 28.52 8.74 -45.86
C ASN A 639 27.83 7.56 -46.58
N CYS A 640 26.94 6.85 -45.91
CA CYS A 640 26.22 5.70 -46.47
C CYS A 640 25.14 6.07 -47.51
N ASP A 641 24.72 7.34 -47.58
CA ASP A 641 23.78 7.77 -48.63
C ASP A 641 24.45 7.92 -50.01
N ALA A 642 25.80 7.98 -50.06
CA ALA A 642 26.58 8.02 -51.30
C ALA A 642 26.69 6.66 -52.03
N ASP A 643 26.09 5.60 -51.48
CA ASP A 643 25.83 4.31 -52.15
C ASP A 643 27.07 3.51 -52.62
N HIS A 644 28.27 3.85 -52.14
CA HIS A 644 29.52 3.16 -52.44
C HIS A 644 29.71 1.86 -51.62
N ALA A 645 30.76 1.10 -51.95
CA ALA A 645 31.01 -0.25 -51.44
C ALA A 645 31.47 -0.36 -49.97
N GLN A 646 32.05 0.66 -49.36
CA GLN A 646 32.51 0.54 -47.96
C GLN A 646 32.62 1.90 -47.25
N TRP A 647 31.54 2.33 -46.61
CA TRP A 647 31.54 3.51 -45.71
C TRP A 647 30.90 3.21 -44.36
N THR A 648 31.07 4.15 -43.43
CA THR A 648 30.58 4.04 -42.06
C THR A 648 30.06 5.39 -41.55
N ASP A 649 28.87 5.40 -40.95
CA ASP A 649 28.31 6.51 -40.18
C ASP A 649 28.14 6.09 -38.71
N LYS A 650 28.75 6.83 -37.78
CA LYS A 650 28.82 6.45 -36.37
C LYS A 650 28.88 7.62 -35.41
N GLY A 651 28.46 7.39 -34.17
CA GLY A 651 28.66 8.31 -33.06
C GLY A 651 27.93 7.89 -31.79
N LEU A 652 27.74 8.83 -30.86
CA LEU A 652 26.98 8.59 -29.63
C LEU A 652 25.54 9.09 -29.77
N LEU A 653 24.60 8.32 -29.26
CA LEU A 653 23.26 8.76 -28.90
C LEU A 653 23.30 9.14 -27.42
N ASN A 654 23.03 10.40 -27.09
CA ASN A 654 23.21 10.94 -25.73
C ASN A 654 21.96 11.70 -25.19
N PHE A 655 20.84 11.61 -25.89
CA PHE A 655 19.59 12.28 -25.50
C PHE A 655 18.76 11.35 -24.60
N VAL A 656 18.86 11.58 -23.28
CA VAL A 656 18.35 10.69 -22.23
C VAL A 656 16.87 10.34 -22.41
N ASP A 657 16.04 11.31 -22.79
CA ASP A 657 14.58 11.11 -22.89
C ASP A 657 14.16 10.23 -24.10
N HIS A 658 15.05 9.98 -25.06
CA HIS A 658 14.84 9.01 -26.16
C HIS A 658 15.43 7.62 -25.85
N LEU A 659 16.46 7.54 -25.02
CA LEU A 659 17.08 6.27 -24.61
C LEU A 659 16.19 5.49 -23.61
N PRO A 660 16.34 4.16 -23.50
CA PRO A 660 17.24 3.26 -24.25
C PRO A 660 16.82 2.99 -25.71
N VAL A 661 17.75 2.49 -26.54
CA VAL A 661 17.45 1.99 -27.89
C VAL A 661 16.72 0.65 -27.79
N THR A 662 15.53 0.53 -28.40
CA THR A 662 14.70 -0.68 -28.39
C THR A 662 14.90 -1.53 -29.66
N GLN A 663 15.20 -0.91 -30.79
CA GLN A 663 15.34 -1.58 -32.08
C GLN A 663 16.17 -0.73 -33.05
N VAL A 664 16.94 -1.40 -33.92
CA VAL A 664 17.54 -0.79 -35.12
C VAL A 664 16.82 -1.34 -36.35
N VAL A 665 16.36 -0.45 -37.24
CA VAL A 665 15.55 -0.77 -38.42
C VAL A 665 16.36 -0.48 -39.68
N VAL A 666 16.45 -1.45 -40.59
CA VAL A 666 17.27 -1.36 -41.81
C VAL A 666 16.46 -1.77 -43.03
N GLY A 667 16.25 -0.87 -43.99
CA GLY A 667 15.27 -1.04 -45.08
C GLY A 667 15.79 -1.02 -46.53
N ASP A 668 17.10 -1.00 -46.78
CA ASP A 668 17.66 -0.84 -48.13
C ASP A 668 18.82 -1.81 -48.42
N THR A 669 18.61 -3.11 -48.26
CA THR A 669 19.59 -4.18 -48.57
C THR A 669 19.06 -5.24 -49.55
N ASN A 670 17.96 -4.96 -50.25
CA ASN A 670 17.37 -5.83 -51.28
C ASN A 670 17.87 -5.50 -52.71
N ARG A 671 18.88 -4.63 -52.84
CA ARG A 671 19.52 -4.30 -54.12
C ARG A 671 20.67 -5.26 -54.42
N SER A 672 21.06 -5.40 -55.69
CA SER A 672 22.15 -6.29 -56.11
C SER A 672 23.47 -5.95 -55.40
N GLN A 673 24.09 -6.93 -54.75
CA GLN A 673 25.29 -6.78 -53.90
C GLN A 673 25.15 -5.86 -52.68
N SER A 674 23.94 -5.37 -52.36
CA SER A 674 23.69 -4.45 -51.25
C SER A 674 23.73 -5.15 -49.88
N GLU A 675 24.36 -4.51 -48.91
CA GLU A 675 24.53 -5.01 -47.55
C GLU A 675 24.67 -3.87 -46.54
N ALA A 676 24.16 -4.10 -45.32
CA ALA A 676 24.41 -3.24 -44.17
C ALA A 676 24.92 -4.06 -42.99
N GLN A 677 25.68 -3.42 -42.11
CA GLN A 677 26.10 -3.96 -40.84
C GLN A 677 25.99 -2.87 -39.77
N PHE A 678 25.25 -3.12 -38.68
CA PHE A 678 25.15 -2.17 -37.58
C PHE A 678 25.73 -2.74 -36.28
N LEU A 679 26.37 -1.88 -35.49
CA LEU A 679 26.89 -2.20 -34.16
C LEU A 679 26.25 -1.26 -33.14
N LEU A 680 25.68 -1.83 -32.09
CA LEU A 680 25.10 -1.11 -30.97
C LEU A 680 25.94 -1.41 -29.71
N GLY A 681 26.47 -0.36 -29.09
CA GLY A 681 27.18 -0.46 -27.81
C GLY A 681 26.23 -0.56 -26.62
N PRO A 682 26.72 -1.00 -25.45
CA PRO A 682 25.92 -1.06 -24.23
C PRO A 682 25.39 0.32 -23.84
N LEU A 683 24.24 0.37 -23.16
CA LEU A 683 23.77 1.60 -22.53
C LEU A 683 24.71 1.91 -21.34
N ARG A 684 25.18 3.16 -21.25
CA ARG A 684 26.03 3.64 -20.16
C ARG A 684 25.40 4.88 -19.56
N CYS A 685 25.05 4.85 -18.27
CA CYS A 685 24.44 5.98 -17.58
C CYS A 685 25.17 6.33 -16.27
N TYR A 686 25.22 7.60 -15.87
CA TYR A 686 25.80 8.03 -14.60
C TYR A 686 25.02 9.18 -13.94
N GLY A 687 25.35 9.46 -12.69
CA GLY A 687 24.73 10.49 -11.86
C GLY A 687 23.31 10.11 -11.40
N ASP A 688 22.67 11.01 -10.67
CA ASP A 688 21.25 10.89 -10.30
C ASP A 688 20.57 12.25 -10.46
N ARG A 689 19.77 12.39 -11.53
CA ARG A 689 18.96 13.58 -11.89
C ARG A 689 18.06 14.03 -10.74
N ASN A 690 17.74 13.12 -9.81
CA ASN A 690 16.83 13.33 -8.69
C ASN A 690 17.53 13.74 -7.39
N THR A 691 18.87 13.64 -7.29
CA THR A 691 19.60 14.13 -6.09
C THR A 691 19.65 15.65 -6.01
N TRP A 692 19.74 16.33 -7.15
CA TRP A 692 19.88 17.78 -7.23
C TRP A 692 18.55 18.53 -7.36
N ASN A 693 17.47 17.86 -7.78
CA ASN A 693 16.08 18.33 -7.86
C ASN A 693 15.65 19.09 -6.58
N THR A 694 15.85 20.40 -6.56
CA THR A 694 15.77 21.28 -5.37
C THR A 694 14.97 22.53 -5.64
N VAL A 695 14.05 22.86 -4.74
CA VAL A 695 13.20 24.05 -4.80
C VAL A 695 13.18 24.80 -3.48
N SER A 696 13.01 26.13 -3.54
CA SER A 696 12.85 27.01 -2.37
C SER A 696 11.45 27.65 -2.34
N PHE A 697 10.77 27.51 -1.20
CA PHE A 697 9.46 28.08 -0.91
C PHE A 697 9.63 29.41 -0.17
N ASN A 698 9.44 30.51 -0.90
CA ASN A 698 9.74 31.87 -0.41
C ASN A 698 8.49 32.71 -0.11
N LYS A 699 7.32 32.21 -0.49
CA LYS A 699 5.99 32.70 -0.11
C LYS A 699 5.10 31.51 0.25
N GLY A 700 3.92 31.76 0.81
CA GLY A 700 2.88 30.74 0.97
C GLY A 700 2.38 30.23 -0.39
N ALA A 701 2.92 29.09 -0.81
CA ALA A 701 2.69 28.46 -2.11
C ALA A 701 2.50 26.94 -1.94
N SER A 702 2.08 26.26 -3.01
CA SER A 702 1.93 24.81 -3.04
C SER A 702 2.29 24.30 -4.43
N LEU A 703 3.17 23.31 -4.52
CA LEU A 703 3.33 22.51 -5.74
C LEU A 703 2.26 21.41 -5.71
N VAL A 704 1.54 21.25 -6.82
CA VAL A 704 0.43 20.29 -6.93
C VAL A 704 0.83 19.18 -7.90
N PHE A 705 0.79 17.94 -7.42
CA PHE A 705 1.07 16.74 -8.20
C PHE A 705 -0.19 15.84 -8.32
N PRO A 706 -0.28 14.98 -9.34
CA PRO A 706 -1.34 13.97 -9.42
C PRO A 706 -1.40 13.11 -8.15
N THR A 707 -2.59 12.58 -7.85
CA THR A 707 -2.75 11.62 -6.75
C THR A 707 -2.04 10.30 -7.07
N PHE A 708 -1.50 9.62 -6.05
CA PHE A 708 -0.72 8.39 -6.22
C PHE A 708 -1.44 7.19 -5.59
N LEU A 709 -1.27 6.01 -6.20
CA LEU A 709 -1.93 4.77 -5.78
C LEU A 709 -1.04 4.01 -4.79
N ALA A 710 -1.19 4.31 -3.49
CA ALA A 710 -0.50 3.58 -2.42
C ALA A 710 -1.10 2.19 -2.14
N ASN A 711 -2.44 2.08 -2.22
CA ASN A 711 -3.21 0.86 -1.92
C ASN A 711 -2.97 0.31 -0.49
N HIS A 712 -1.88 -0.42 -0.24
CA HIS A 712 -1.57 -1.08 1.04
C HIS A 712 -0.24 -0.66 1.68
N SER A 713 0.69 -0.05 0.92
CA SER A 713 1.98 0.46 1.43
C SER A 713 2.34 1.80 0.80
N LEU A 714 3.03 2.62 1.58
CA LEU A 714 3.49 3.95 1.19
C LEU A 714 4.85 4.25 1.84
N ASP A 715 5.87 4.52 1.04
CA ASP A 715 7.14 5.08 1.48
C ASP A 715 7.33 6.49 0.93
N ILE A 716 7.77 7.42 1.78
CA ILE A 716 8.02 8.82 1.42
C ILE A 716 9.39 9.20 1.97
N SER A 717 10.24 9.78 1.13
CA SER A 717 11.46 10.43 1.62
C SER A 717 11.84 11.68 0.85
N PHE A 718 12.40 12.64 1.57
CA PHE A 718 12.87 13.91 1.04
C PHE A 718 13.96 14.47 1.95
N TYR A 719 14.60 15.55 1.53
CA TYR A 719 15.36 16.41 2.43
C TYR A 719 14.72 17.79 2.51
N PHE A 720 14.82 18.42 3.68
CA PHE A 720 14.43 19.82 3.88
C PHE A 720 15.56 20.62 4.53
N ARG A 721 15.51 21.94 4.34
CA ARG A 721 16.36 22.94 5.01
C ARG A 721 15.48 24.15 5.33
N THR A 722 15.51 24.68 6.55
CA THR A 722 14.61 25.77 6.93
C THR A 722 15.10 26.60 8.13
N THR A 723 14.66 27.86 8.18
CA THR A 723 14.69 28.71 9.37
C THR A 723 13.29 28.93 9.98
N ALA A 724 12.25 28.27 9.46
CA ALA A 724 10.87 28.44 9.88
C ALA A 724 10.57 27.58 11.11
N LEU A 725 9.70 28.08 11.99
CA LEU A 725 9.34 27.39 13.23
C LEU A 725 8.24 26.32 13.01
N SER A 726 7.59 26.33 11.85
CA SER A 726 6.58 25.35 11.45
C SER A 726 6.32 25.38 9.95
N GLY A 727 5.71 24.32 9.42
CA GLY A 727 5.20 24.27 8.05
C GLY A 727 4.82 22.86 7.63
N VAL A 728 3.82 22.73 6.75
CA VAL A 728 3.44 21.45 6.14
C VAL A 728 4.35 21.19 4.93
N PHE A 729 5.14 20.12 5.00
CA PHE A 729 6.04 19.72 3.91
C PHE A 729 5.25 19.10 2.76
N LEU A 730 4.26 18.24 3.08
CA LEU A 730 3.34 17.64 2.12
C LEU A 730 2.06 17.15 2.79
N GLU A 731 0.99 17.10 2.00
CA GLU A 731 -0.34 16.63 2.39
C GLU A 731 -1.03 15.94 1.20
N ASN A 732 -1.62 14.77 1.44
CA ASN A 732 -2.59 14.15 0.52
C ASN A 732 -3.86 13.76 1.27
N TRP A 733 -5.03 14.11 0.71
CA TRP A 733 -6.34 13.79 1.27
C TRP A 733 -7.10 12.76 0.43
N GLY A 734 -8.02 12.07 1.09
CA GLY A 734 -9.02 11.16 0.55
C GLY A 734 -10.38 11.41 1.20
N CYS A 735 -11.46 10.83 0.68
CA CYS A 735 -12.81 10.91 1.27
C CYS A 735 -12.94 10.43 2.72
N ARG A 736 -11.96 9.66 3.25
CA ARG A 736 -11.91 9.15 4.64
C ARG A 736 -10.50 9.02 5.23
N ASN A 737 -9.48 9.19 4.40
CA ASN A 737 -8.09 8.90 4.74
C ASN A 737 -7.28 10.16 4.46
N TYR A 738 -6.16 10.36 5.14
CA TYR A 738 -5.19 11.38 4.75
C TYR A 738 -3.79 11.01 5.22
N ILE A 739 -2.80 11.67 4.65
CA ILE A 739 -1.42 11.69 5.13
C ILE A 739 -0.89 13.13 5.13
N ARG A 740 -0.18 13.52 6.18
CA ARG A 740 0.50 14.81 6.28
C ARG A 740 1.83 14.67 6.98
N ILE A 741 2.86 15.33 6.47
CA ILE A 741 4.16 15.47 7.16
C ILE A 741 4.42 16.96 7.40
N GLU A 742 4.63 17.35 8.65
CA GLU A 742 4.78 18.75 9.07
C GLU A 742 5.85 18.98 10.15
N LEU A 743 6.39 20.21 10.21
CA LEU A 743 7.23 20.70 11.30
C LEU A 743 6.33 21.42 12.33
N ASN A 744 6.38 20.98 13.59
CA ASN A 744 5.43 21.39 14.63
C ASN A 744 5.80 22.73 15.30
N SER A 745 4.88 23.69 15.22
CA SER A 745 4.99 25.07 15.74
C SER A 745 5.24 25.20 17.23
N ARG A 746 4.88 24.18 18.04
CA ARG A 746 5.02 24.25 19.51
C ARG A 746 6.42 23.96 20.01
N ALA A 747 7.29 23.35 19.18
CA ALA A 747 8.57 22.80 19.64
C ALA A 747 9.76 23.07 18.71
N THR A 748 9.58 23.23 17.40
CA THR A 748 10.64 23.39 16.36
C THR A 748 11.65 22.23 16.25
N ARG A 749 11.61 21.30 17.20
CA ARG A 749 12.40 20.07 17.34
C ARG A 749 11.62 18.82 16.92
N ASP A 750 10.35 18.98 16.58
CA ASP A 750 9.39 17.89 16.38
C ASP A 750 8.92 17.88 14.93
N VAL A 751 9.31 16.85 14.18
CA VAL A 751 8.70 16.52 12.87
C VAL A 751 7.62 15.48 13.10
N VAL A 752 6.44 15.73 12.56
CA VAL A 752 5.23 14.92 12.75
C VAL A 752 4.81 14.31 11.42
N PHE A 753 4.48 13.02 11.43
CA PHE A 753 3.76 12.32 10.37
C PHE A 753 2.40 11.91 10.93
N ALA A 754 1.35 12.59 10.48
CA ALA A 754 -0.05 12.36 10.87
C ALA A 754 -0.81 11.67 9.73
N TYR A 755 -1.74 10.79 10.07
CA TYR A 755 -2.50 10.01 9.10
C TYR A 755 -3.82 9.50 9.67
N ASP A 756 -4.79 9.26 8.77
CA ASP A 756 -5.93 8.37 9.02
C ASP A 756 -6.03 7.36 7.86
N ILE A 757 -6.36 6.14 8.22
CA ILE A 757 -6.51 4.93 7.37
C ILE A 757 -7.94 4.34 7.46
N GLY A 758 -8.90 5.13 7.94
CA GLY A 758 -10.28 4.73 8.22
C GLY A 758 -10.52 4.25 9.66
N ASN A 759 -9.55 4.44 10.56
CA ASN A 759 -9.62 4.03 11.97
C ASN A 759 -9.55 5.23 12.96
N GLY A 760 -9.35 6.46 12.46
CA GLY A 760 -9.20 7.68 13.24
C GLY A 760 -7.77 8.26 13.18
N ASP A 761 -7.64 9.51 13.62
CA ASP A 761 -6.40 10.29 13.61
C ASP A 761 -5.28 9.64 14.46
N GLU A 762 -4.20 9.19 13.81
CA GLU A 762 -2.96 8.76 14.45
C GLU A 762 -1.77 9.63 14.03
N ASN A 763 -0.71 9.65 14.84
CA ASN A 763 0.52 10.34 14.46
C ASN A 763 1.80 9.74 15.08
N LEU A 764 2.90 10.01 14.40
CA LEU A 764 4.27 9.69 14.78
C LEU A 764 5.05 11.00 14.89
N THR A 765 5.77 11.21 15.99
CA THR A 765 6.60 12.41 16.20
C THR A 765 8.05 12.00 16.44
N VAL A 766 8.98 12.52 15.64
CA VAL A 766 10.43 12.42 15.89
C VAL A 766 10.89 13.74 16.52
N ARG A 767 11.46 13.65 17.73
CA ARG A 767 12.00 14.79 18.49
C ARG A 767 13.52 14.81 18.47
N SER A 768 14.09 15.89 17.97
CA SER A 768 15.53 16.17 18.00
C SER A 768 15.96 16.92 19.28
N PRO A 769 17.21 16.73 19.77
CA PRO A 769 17.79 17.60 20.81
C PRO A 769 17.92 19.07 20.38
N VAL A 770 18.20 19.31 19.10
CA VAL A 770 18.36 20.64 18.48
C VAL A 770 17.18 20.96 17.57
N PRO A 771 16.76 22.24 17.42
CA PRO A 771 15.72 22.62 16.48
C PRO A 771 16.06 22.19 15.05
N PHE A 772 15.08 21.68 14.31
CA PHE A 772 15.17 21.43 12.86
C PHE A 772 15.06 22.71 12.02
N SER A 773 15.13 23.87 12.67
CA SER A 773 15.07 25.21 12.09
C SER A 773 16.44 25.91 12.19
N ASP A 774 17.52 25.14 12.11
CA ASP A 774 18.92 25.56 12.23
C ASP A 774 19.55 26.00 10.90
N ASP A 775 18.80 25.86 9.79
CA ASP A 775 19.21 26.06 8.40
C ASP A 775 20.20 25.04 7.82
N GLU A 776 20.25 23.83 8.38
CA GLU A 776 20.97 22.69 7.78
C GLU A 776 20.05 21.70 7.02
N TRP A 777 20.66 20.77 6.28
CA TRP A 777 19.94 19.78 5.46
C TRP A 777 19.57 18.51 6.24
N HIS A 778 18.31 18.39 6.66
CA HIS A 778 17.75 17.20 7.28
C HIS A 778 17.13 16.23 6.26
N GLN A 779 17.22 14.92 6.49
CA GLN A 779 16.52 13.88 5.72
C GLN A 779 15.29 13.36 6.48
N VAL A 780 14.11 13.39 5.87
CA VAL A 780 12.91 12.71 6.38
C VAL A 780 12.69 11.39 5.66
N LYS A 781 12.34 10.34 6.40
CA LYS A 781 11.80 9.08 5.86
C LYS A 781 10.56 8.67 6.65
N ALA A 782 9.41 8.62 5.99
CA ALA A 782 8.15 8.11 6.49
C ALA A 782 7.77 6.84 5.73
N GLU A 783 7.11 5.90 6.40
CA GLU A 783 6.67 4.63 5.81
C GLU A 783 5.39 4.19 6.53
N ILE A 784 4.36 3.77 5.80
CA ILE A 784 3.13 3.19 6.37
C ILE A 784 2.67 2.02 5.52
N ASN A 785 2.28 0.93 6.17
CA ASN A 785 1.79 -0.29 5.52
C ASN A 785 0.77 -1.02 6.43
N VAL A 786 0.19 -2.11 5.93
CA VAL A 786 -0.75 -3.00 6.65
C VAL A 786 -0.25 -3.60 7.99
N LYS A 787 1.01 -3.39 8.38
CA LYS A 787 1.57 -3.84 9.66
C LYS A 787 1.99 -2.72 10.60
N LEU A 788 2.52 -1.63 10.07
CA LEU A 788 3.04 -0.52 10.87
C LEU A 788 3.09 0.80 10.09
N ALA A 789 3.11 1.89 10.84
CA ALA A 789 3.62 3.17 10.39
C ALA A 789 4.93 3.48 11.13
N ARG A 790 5.91 4.07 10.44
CA ARG A 790 7.18 4.51 11.03
C ARG A 790 7.72 5.80 10.43
N LEU A 791 8.35 6.60 11.28
CA LEU A 791 8.98 7.88 10.93
C LEU A 791 10.43 7.91 11.42
N ARG A 792 11.32 8.49 10.62
CA ARG A 792 12.70 8.80 11.00
C ARG A 792 13.12 10.13 10.41
N VAL A 793 13.92 10.88 11.16
CA VAL A 793 14.67 12.03 10.65
C VAL A 793 16.17 11.76 10.84
N ASP A 794 16.96 12.07 9.82
CA ASP A 794 18.41 11.87 9.75
C ASP A 794 18.85 10.44 10.14
N LYS A 795 19.72 10.35 11.15
CA LYS A 795 20.29 9.13 11.72
C LYS A 795 19.65 8.75 13.08
N MET A 796 18.57 9.42 13.48
CA MET A 796 17.86 9.07 14.72
C MET A 796 17.19 7.69 14.62
N PRO A 797 16.79 7.05 15.74
CA PRO A 797 16.01 5.83 15.70
C PRO A 797 14.68 6.00 14.95
N TRP A 798 14.13 4.90 14.43
CA TRP A 798 12.76 4.87 13.92
C TRP A 798 11.76 4.97 15.08
N VAL A 799 10.81 5.90 14.98
CA VAL A 799 9.59 5.89 15.80
C VAL A 799 8.56 5.04 15.06
N VAL A 800 7.92 4.08 15.73
CA VAL A 800 7.06 3.06 15.12
C VAL A 800 5.72 2.94 15.85
N ARG A 801 4.63 2.81 15.10
CA ARG A 801 3.28 2.44 15.56
C ARG A 801 2.88 1.16 14.83
N LEU A 802 2.48 0.11 15.56
CA LEU A 802 1.92 -1.10 14.97
C LEU A 802 0.45 -0.86 14.57
N ALA A 803 0.02 -1.49 13.48
CA ALA A 803 -1.35 -1.46 13.01
C ALA A 803 -2.22 -2.48 13.78
N PRO A 804 -3.51 -2.20 14.07
CA PRO A 804 -4.40 -3.18 14.72
C PRO A 804 -4.57 -4.48 13.91
N PRO A 805 -4.70 -5.67 14.54
CA PRO A 805 -4.80 -6.98 13.84
C PRO A 805 -6.00 -7.19 12.90
N GLN A 806 -6.95 -6.24 12.87
CA GLN A 806 -8.12 -6.20 11.98
C GLN A 806 -8.13 -4.98 11.04
N SER A 807 -7.05 -4.18 11.00
CA SER A 807 -7.00 -2.96 10.20
C SER A 807 -6.59 -3.24 8.75
N TYR A 808 -7.57 -3.17 7.85
CA TYR A 808 -7.30 -3.18 6.41
C TYR A 808 -6.83 -1.80 5.96
N VAL A 809 -5.50 -1.56 5.98
CA VAL A 809 -4.92 -0.31 5.46
C VAL A 809 -5.23 -0.20 3.97
N ARG A 810 -6.08 0.76 3.62
CA ARG A 810 -6.52 1.08 2.27
C ARG A 810 -6.29 2.56 1.99
N LEU A 811 -5.08 2.88 1.56
CA LEU A 811 -4.60 4.24 1.28
C LEU A 811 -5.13 4.71 -0.08
N GLU A 812 -6.45 4.90 -0.14
CA GLU A 812 -7.14 5.54 -1.26
C GLU A 812 -7.26 7.05 -1.01
N PHE A 813 -6.75 7.81 -1.98
CA PHE A 813 -6.76 9.26 -2.02
C PHE A 813 -7.52 9.72 -3.28
N ASP A 814 -8.37 10.75 -3.14
CA ASP A 814 -9.13 11.36 -4.24
C ASP A 814 -8.70 12.81 -4.52
N ARG A 815 -7.86 13.40 -3.64
CA ARG A 815 -7.26 14.72 -3.84
C ARG A 815 -5.86 14.62 -4.46
N PRO A 816 -5.41 15.67 -5.18
CA PRO A 816 -4.00 15.85 -5.55
C PRO A 816 -3.06 15.83 -4.34
N LEU A 817 -1.79 15.56 -4.59
CA LEU A 817 -0.72 15.72 -3.61
C LEU A 817 -0.30 17.19 -3.56
N TYR A 818 -0.42 17.82 -2.39
CA TYR A 818 0.07 19.17 -2.11
C TYR A 818 1.47 19.09 -1.47
N VAL A 819 2.40 19.91 -1.94
CA VAL A 819 3.80 19.96 -1.45
C VAL A 819 4.18 21.41 -1.13
N GLY A 820 4.70 21.63 0.08
CA GLY A 820 5.04 22.95 0.63
C GLY A 820 3.90 23.68 1.35
N SER A 821 2.69 23.11 1.39
CA SER A 821 1.58 23.56 2.24
C SER A 821 0.49 22.50 2.33
N ALA A 822 -0.46 22.69 3.25
CA ALA A 822 -1.75 22.00 3.25
C ALA A 822 -2.68 22.53 2.14
N GLU A 823 -3.84 21.88 1.96
CA GLU A 823 -4.87 22.31 1.00
C GLU A 823 -5.21 23.81 1.18
N HIS A 824 -5.52 24.49 0.06
CA HIS A 824 -5.74 25.94 -0.01
C HIS A 824 -4.57 26.83 0.49
N ARG A 825 -3.34 26.30 0.52
CA ARG A 825 -2.11 26.99 0.99
C ARG A 825 -2.11 27.28 2.49
N LEU A 826 -2.85 26.51 3.28
CA LEU A 826 -2.83 26.59 4.74
C LEU A 826 -1.48 26.08 5.29
N HIS A 827 -1.08 26.61 6.45
CA HIS A 827 0.17 26.27 7.17
C HIS A 827 1.41 26.08 6.26
N PRO A 828 1.73 27.06 5.38
CA PRO A 828 2.75 26.88 4.36
C PRO A 828 4.15 26.72 4.97
N PHE A 829 4.92 25.81 4.37
CA PHE A 829 6.34 25.69 4.60
C PHE A 829 7.11 26.83 3.93
N LEU A 830 8.18 27.28 4.59
CA LEU A 830 9.13 28.25 4.07
C LEU A 830 10.53 27.66 4.30
N GLY A 831 11.28 27.45 3.22
CA GLY A 831 12.48 26.61 3.26
C GLY A 831 12.75 25.96 1.91
N CYS A 832 13.80 25.14 1.84
CA CYS A 832 14.08 24.31 0.68
C CYS A 832 13.57 22.88 0.87
N LEU A 833 13.08 22.29 -0.22
CA LEU A 833 12.86 20.85 -0.36
C LEU A 833 13.71 20.33 -1.51
N ARG A 834 14.26 19.12 -1.37
CA ARG A 834 14.92 18.40 -2.48
C ARG A 834 14.65 16.91 -2.45
N ALA A 835 14.81 16.29 -3.62
CA ALA A 835 14.80 14.84 -3.81
C ALA A 835 13.57 14.13 -3.19
N LEU A 836 12.38 14.71 -3.36
CA LEU A 836 11.13 14.13 -2.88
C LEU A 836 10.78 12.87 -3.69
N ARG A 837 10.78 11.72 -3.01
CA ARG A 837 10.36 10.41 -3.52
C ARG A 837 9.11 9.91 -2.78
N VAL A 838 8.20 9.29 -3.52
CA VAL A 838 6.95 8.67 -3.05
C VAL A 838 6.81 7.32 -3.75
N ASN A 839 6.70 6.21 -3.00
CA ASN A 839 6.81 4.83 -3.47
C ASN A 839 7.98 4.67 -4.46
N GLY A 840 9.14 5.14 -4.00
CA GLY A 840 10.41 5.19 -4.74
C GLY A 840 10.49 6.10 -5.98
N GLN A 841 9.38 6.44 -6.63
CA GLN A 841 9.32 7.42 -7.73
C GLN A 841 9.70 8.82 -7.24
N THR A 842 10.61 9.52 -7.93
CA THR A 842 10.91 10.93 -7.63
C THR A 842 9.91 11.85 -8.32
N LEU A 843 9.38 12.83 -7.58
CA LEU A 843 8.57 13.91 -8.12
C LEU A 843 9.46 15.07 -8.60
N ASN A 844 9.32 15.49 -9.85
CA ASN A 844 10.07 16.61 -10.43
C ASN A 844 9.57 17.94 -9.83
N LEU A 845 10.29 18.47 -8.85
CA LEU A 845 9.94 19.71 -8.15
C LEU A 845 10.31 20.92 -8.99
N GLU A 846 11.50 20.91 -9.61
CA GLU A 846 12.03 22.05 -10.38
C GLU A 846 11.18 22.39 -11.60
N GLY A 847 10.74 21.36 -12.34
CA GLY A 847 9.82 21.54 -13.46
C GLY A 847 8.51 22.20 -13.04
N LYS A 848 8.02 21.93 -11.82
CA LYS A 848 6.76 22.49 -11.30
C LYS A 848 6.93 23.82 -10.58
N ALA A 849 8.12 24.14 -10.08
CA ALA A 849 8.47 25.46 -9.54
C ALA A 849 8.37 26.57 -10.59
N ASN A 850 8.79 26.30 -11.83
CA ASN A 850 8.70 27.26 -12.93
C ASN A 850 7.25 27.67 -13.28
N GLU A 851 6.25 26.84 -12.93
CA GLU A 851 4.82 27.14 -13.10
C GLU A 851 4.20 27.88 -11.90
N THR A 852 4.89 27.95 -10.74
CA THR A 852 4.25 28.24 -9.45
C THR A 852 4.82 29.49 -8.76
N GLU A 853 4.06 30.59 -8.76
CA GLU A 853 4.50 31.83 -8.11
C GLU A 853 4.71 31.66 -6.59
N GLY A 854 5.88 32.06 -6.10
CA GLY A 854 6.29 31.91 -4.69
C GLY A 854 7.26 30.75 -4.44
N VAL A 855 7.43 29.85 -5.41
CA VAL A 855 8.48 28.83 -5.44
C VAL A 855 9.61 29.27 -6.39
N ARG A 856 10.83 28.81 -6.16
CA ARG A 856 11.98 28.97 -7.08
C ARG A 856 12.74 27.66 -7.22
N VAL A 857 13.39 27.47 -8.37
CA VAL A 857 14.41 26.43 -8.58
C VAL A 857 15.67 26.79 -7.78
N ASN A 858 16.36 25.78 -7.24
CA ASN A 858 17.54 25.87 -6.38
C ASN A 858 17.25 26.52 -5.00
N CYS A 859 18.16 26.30 -4.05
CA CYS A 859 18.10 26.78 -2.67
C CYS A 859 18.86 28.12 -2.52
N THR A 860 18.50 29.13 -3.33
CA THR A 860 19.13 30.46 -3.31
C THR A 860 18.34 31.44 -2.44
N GLY A 861 18.97 31.96 -1.38
CA GLY A 861 18.38 32.92 -0.47
C GLY A 861 18.47 34.39 -0.90
N TYR A 862 18.03 35.30 -0.04
CA TYR A 862 17.96 36.74 -0.29
C TYR A 862 19.27 37.48 0.03
N CYS A 863 20.15 36.96 0.89
CA CYS A 863 21.42 37.60 1.24
C CYS A 863 22.46 37.60 0.10
N GLN A 864 22.27 36.79 -0.95
CA GLN A 864 23.11 36.86 -2.15
C GLN A 864 22.88 38.14 -2.97
N TYR A 865 21.63 38.63 -3.01
CA TYR A 865 21.23 39.85 -3.73
C TYR A 865 20.15 40.63 -2.95
N PRO A 866 20.47 41.19 -1.77
CA PRO A 866 19.50 41.86 -0.92
C PRO A 866 19.04 43.20 -1.53
N ARG A 867 17.74 43.51 -1.43
CA ARG A 867 17.18 44.78 -1.95
C ARG A 867 17.75 46.02 -1.24
N VAL A 868 18.14 45.87 0.01
CA VAL A 868 18.81 46.88 0.85
C VAL A 868 19.92 46.15 1.62
N PRO A 869 21.21 46.35 1.29
CA PRO A 869 22.30 45.62 1.94
C PRO A 869 22.43 46.01 3.43
N CYS A 870 22.91 45.08 4.24
CA CYS A 870 23.25 45.35 5.64
C CYS A 870 24.43 46.32 5.71
N LEU A 871 24.24 47.46 6.39
CA LEU A 871 25.24 48.53 6.44
C LEU A 871 26.20 48.35 7.63
N ASN A 872 27.28 49.14 7.64
CA ASN A 872 28.26 49.22 8.74
C ASN A 872 28.76 47.85 9.25
N SER A 873 29.04 46.92 8.32
CA SER A 873 29.50 45.55 8.61
C SER A 873 28.53 44.68 9.42
N GLY A 874 27.22 44.98 9.36
CA GLY A 874 26.19 44.05 9.80
C GLY A 874 26.17 42.78 8.95
N LEU A 875 26.15 41.61 9.57
CA LEU A 875 26.11 40.33 8.87
C LEU A 875 24.70 40.08 8.32
N CYS A 876 24.57 39.81 7.02
CA CYS A 876 23.29 39.35 6.47
C CYS A 876 23.02 37.92 6.93
N VAL A 877 21.92 37.73 7.66
CA VAL A 877 21.41 36.43 8.12
C VAL A 877 20.21 36.07 7.26
N GLU A 878 20.35 34.96 6.55
CA GLU A 878 19.41 34.47 5.56
C GLU A 878 18.07 34.06 6.18
N ARG A 879 16.97 34.25 5.43
CA ARG A 879 15.65 33.69 5.72
C ARG A 879 14.96 33.34 4.41
N TYR A 880 13.93 32.49 4.47
CA TYR A 880 13.24 32.05 3.25
C TYR A 880 12.20 33.03 2.71
N SER A 881 11.64 33.92 3.54
CA SER A 881 10.66 34.94 3.11
C SER A 881 11.20 36.37 3.10
N HIS A 882 12.40 36.60 3.61
CA HIS A 882 13.04 37.91 3.80
C HIS A 882 14.54 37.69 4.10
N TYR A 883 15.23 38.68 4.66
CA TYR A 883 16.54 38.50 5.29
C TYR A 883 16.61 39.43 6.51
N THR A 884 17.57 39.19 7.40
CA THR A 884 17.73 39.96 8.64
C THR A 884 19.19 40.36 8.84
N CYS A 885 19.46 41.62 9.16
CA CYS A 885 20.84 42.05 9.43
C CYS A 885 21.20 41.85 10.91
N ASN A 886 22.15 40.96 11.18
CA ASN A 886 22.72 40.78 12.51
C ASN A 886 23.74 41.88 12.78
N CYS A 887 23.27 42.94 13.45
CA CYS A 887 24.08 44.10 13.77
C CYS A 887 25.01 43.91 14.98
N SER A 888 25.07 42.73 15.62
CA SER A 888 25.68 42.56 16.95
C SER A 888 27.14 43.03 17.04
N LEU A 889 27.95 42.78 16.00
CA LEU A 889 29.36 43.19 15.91
C LEU A 889 29.57 44.63 15.42
N SER A 890 28.51 45.31 14.98
CA SER A 890 28.54 46.71 14.52
C SER A 890 28.19 47.67 15.65
N ALA A 891 28.71 48.91 15.59
CA ALA A 891 28.35 50.01 16.49
C ALA A 891 26.91 50.54 16.30
N PHE A 892 26.15 49.93 15.39
CA PHE A 892 24.84 50.35 14.93
C PHE A 892 23.77 49.28 15.21
N ASP A 893 22.51 49.59 14.95
CA ASP A 893 21.34 48.77 15.26
C ASP A 893 20.21 49.02 14.23
N GLY A 894 19.05 48.40 14.42
CA GLY A 894 17.90 48.47 13.52
C GLY A 894 18.02 47.54 12.30
N PRO A 895 16.99 47.49 11.43
CA PRO A 895 16.82 46.40 10.46
C PRO A 895 17.95 46.27 9.43
N PHE A 896 18.70 47.36 9.16
CA PHE A 896 19.82 47.38 8.21
C PHE A 896 21.13 47.88 8.85
N CYS A 897 21.25 47.86 10.18
CA CYS A 897 22.44 48.26 10.95
C CYS A 897 22.90 49.70 10.68
N ASN A 898 21.94 50.63 10.74
CA ASN A 898 22.08 52.04 10.38
C ASN A 898 21.55 53.02 11.44
N HIS A 899 21.00 52.53 12.56
CA HIS A 899 20.55 53.33 13.70
C HIS A 899 21.60 53.33 14.83
N ILE A 900 21.40 54.18 15.86
CA ILE A 900 22.33 54.57 16.95
C ILE A 900 23.25 55.75 16.63
N GLY A 901 22.91 56.87 17.25
CA GLY A 901 23.73 58.06 17.44
C GLY A 901 23.15 58.90 18.59
N ALA A 902 23.89 59.92 19.02
CA ALA A 902 23.47 60.91 20.00
C ALA A 902 23.88 62.31 19.51
N TYR A 903 23.15 63.34 19.92
CA TYR A 903 23.47 64.75 19.77
C TYR A 903 23.89 65.31 21.13
N PHE A 904 24.59 66.42 21.09
CA PHE A 904 25.35 66.99 22.18
C PHE A 904 25.10 68.50 22.14
N GLU A 905 24.86 69.08 23.31
CA GLU A 905 24.68 70.51 23.57
C GLU A 905 25.89 71.03 24.37
N PRO A 906 26.15 72.35 24.42
CA PRO A 906 27.35 72.87 25.09
C PRO A 906 27.35 72.56 26.60
N GLY A 907 28.15 71.56 27.00
CA GLY A 907 28.23 70.98 28.35
C GLY A 907 28.12 69.45 28.38
N THR A 908 27.54 68.86 27.33
CA THR A 908 27.14 67.44 27.30
C THR A 908 28.28 66.43 27.30
N TRP A 909 27.97 65.23 27.79
CA TRP A 909 28.88 64.09 27.81
C TRP A 909 28.17 62.74 27.89
N VAL A 910 28.89 61.68 27.52
CA VAL A 910 28.52 60.29 27.79
C VAL A 910 29.75 59.54 28.27
N ARG A 911 29.68 58.92 29.46
CA ARG A 911 30.78 58.12 30.04
C ARG A 911 30.40 56.66 30.11
N TYR A 912 31.11 55.84 29.35
CA TYR A 912 31.09 54.39 29.51
C TYR A 912 32.23 53.97 30.44
N ASN A 913 31.91 53.53 31.65
CA ASN A 913 32.90 52.89 32.52
C ASN A 913 33.24 51.52 31.92
N ILE A 914 34.46 51.37 31.41
CA ILE A 914 34.99 50.07 30.96
C ILE A 914 35.20 49.21 32.21
N LEU A 915 34.17 48.45 32.58
CA LEU A 915 34.23 47.49 33.68
C LEU A 915 35.26 46.39 33.33
N PRO A 916 36.04 45.89 34.30
CA PRO A 916 36.86 44.69 34.13
C PRO A 916 35.94 43.47 34.00
N ALA A 917 35.45 43.22 32.79
CA ALA A 917 34.45 42.22 32.50
C ALA A 917 35.03 40.79 32.63
N GLU A 918 34.67 40.15 33.73
CA GLU A 918 34.66 38.70 33.93
C GLU A 918 36.03 37.97 33.99
N LEU A 919 36.59 37.94 35.21
CA LEU A 919 37.57 36.93 35.67
C LEU A 919 37.05 35.47 35.57
N SER A 920 35.77 35.29 35.24
CA SER A 920 35.13 34.04 34.85
C SER A 920 35.48 33.63 33.42
N ALA A 921 35.45 34.55 32.45
CA ALA A 921 35.67 34.25 31.04
C ALA A 921 37.10 33.78 30.75
N ALA A 922 38.10 34.38 31.39
CA ALA A 922 39.50 33.99 31.26
C ALA A 922 39.79 32.55 31.74
N ARG A 923 39.00 32.00 32.67
CA ARG A 923 39.13 30.59 33.10
C ARG A 923 38.55 29.61 32.07
N ALA A 924 37.52 30.00 31.33
CA ALA A 924 36.90 29.16 30.30
C ALA A 924 37.79 29.03 29.04
N PHE A 925 38.60 30.04 28.73
CA PHE A 925 39.52 30.02 27.58
C PHE A 925 40.90 29.38 27.87
N ALA A 926 41.22 29.05 29.12
CA ALA A 926 42.50 28.48 29.51
C ALA A 926 42.64 26.96 29.22
N SER A 927 41.59 26.30 28.73
CA SER A 927 41.52 24.84 28.52
C SER A 927 41.58 24.39 27.05
N ILE A 928 41.74 25.32 26.10
CA ILE A 928 41.83 25.02 24.65
C ILE A 928 43.15 25.55 24.11
N LEU A 929 43.82 24.76 23.27
CA LEU A 929 45.25 24.88 23.00
C LEU A 929 45.67 25.99 22.01
N SER A 930 46.80 26.62 22.35
CA SER A 930 47.85 27.10 21.44
C SER A 930 47.49 28.12 20.34
N GLN A 931 46.94 29.28 20.72
CA GLN A 931 47.34 30.57 20.14
C GLN A 931 47.52 31.62 21.25
N PRO A 932 48.42 32.60 21.11
CA PRO A 932 48.61 33.63 22.14
C PRO A 932 47.38 34.55 22.18
N LEU A 933 46.79 34.69 23.37
CA LEU A 933 45.76 35.68 23.66
C LEU A 933 46.26 37.08 23.27
N PRO A 934 45.45 37.93 22.61
CA PRO A 934 45.73 39.36 22.47
C PRO A 934 45.81 39.99 23.87
N GLY A 935 47.03 40.14 24.38
CA GLY A 935 47.26 40.53 25.77
C GLY A 935 46.79 41.94 26.07
N TYR A 936 46.54 42.22 27.36
CA TYR A 936 46.24 43.55 27.89
C TYR A 936 47.48 44.47 27.93
N ASN A 937 48.24 44.47 26.83
CA ASN A 937 49.41 45.29 26.58
C ASN A 937 49.13 45.99 25.24
N LEU A 938 48.60 47.22 25.29
CA LEU A 938 48.01 47.91 24.14
C LEU A 938 49.07 48.33 23.11
N THR A 939 49.45 47.39 22.26
CA THR A 939 50.24 47.59 21.05
C THR A 939 49.37 48.06 19.87
N SER A 940 48.04 48.07 20.01
CA SER A 940 47.12 48.68 19.05
C SER A 940 45.81 49.12 19.70
N GLU A 941 45.22 50.20 19.18
CA GLU A 941 43.79 50.50 19.34
C GLU A 941 43.16 50.84 17.99
N GLU A 942 41.90 50.45 17.82
CA GLU A 942 41.02 50.88 16.74
C GLU A 942 39.92 51.79 17.31
N LEU A 943 39.77 52.98 16.75
CA LEU A 943 38.78 53.97 17.16
C LEU A 943 38.03 54.49 15.94
N SER A 944 36.71 54.29 15.90
CA SER A 944 35.87 54.87 14.85
C SER A 944 34.56 55.44 15.39
N PHE A 945 34.15 56.56 14.79
CA PHE A 945 32.86 57.23 15.03
C PHE A 945 32.57 58.20 13.88
N SER A 946 31.32 58.65 13.75
CA SER A 946 30.93 59.71 12.80
C SER A 946 30.28 60.87 13.54
N PHE A 947 30.73 62.10 13.29
CA PHE A 947 30.28 63.31 13.99
C PHE A 947 29.82 64.41 13.03
N ARG A 948 29.08 65.40 13.54
CA ARG A 948 28.60 66.57 12.79
C ARG A 948 28.54 67.78 13.72
N THR A 949 29.23 68.88 13.42
CA THR A 949 29.26 70.07 14.30
C THR A 949 29.51 71.36 13.52
N SER A 950 29.21 72.49 14.16
CA SER A 950 29.57 73.84 13.73
C SER A 950 30.26 74.65 14.84
N THR A 951 30.81 73.98 15.87
CA THR A 951 31.38 74.62 17.07
C THR A 951 32.80 74.15 17.36
N ALA A 952 33.66 75.08 17.78
CA ALA A 952 35.01 74.83 18.25
C ALA A 952 35.39 75.82 19.38
N PRO A 953 36.34 75.47 20.28
CA PRO A 953 36.94 74.14 20.45
C PRO A 953 35.96 73.15 21.09
N ALA A 954 36.20 71.85 20.91
CA ALA A 954 35.36 70.79 21.46
C ALA A 954 36.10 69.45 21.62
N VAL A 955 35.78 68.64 22.65
CA VAL A 955 36.29 67.26 22.77
C VAL A 955 35.24 66.28 22.24
N LEU A 956 35.60 65.49 21.23
CA LEU A 956 34.71 64.50 20.59
C LEU A 956 34.73 63.14 21.30
N LEU A 957 35.89 62.76 21.84
CA LEU A 957 36.04 61.55 22.65
C LEU A 957 37.23 61.69 23.60
N TYR A 958 37.08 61.16 24.81
CA TYR A 958 38.14 60.99 25.79
C TYR A 958 38.08 59.57 26.39
N VAL A 959 39.20 58.84 26.32
CA VAL A 959 39.38 57.50 26.91
C VAL A 959 40.62 57.54 27.80
N SER A 960 40.53 57.09 29.05
CA SER A 960 41.64 57.14 30.00
C SER A 960 41.84 55.86 30.81
N SER A 961 43.07 55.63 31.25
CA SER A 961 43.46 54.52 32.12
C SER A 961 43.60 54.98 33.58
N PHE A 962 43.55 54.02 34.51
CA PHE A 962 43.83 54.26 35.93
C PHE A 962 45.28 54.73 36.21
N ARG A 963 46.19 54.67 35.22
CA ARG A 963 47.60 55.10 35.32
C ARG A 963 47.89 56.45 34.64
N ARG A 964 46.84 57.24 34.36
CA ARG A 964 46.88 58.55 33.65
C ARG A 964 47.28 58.47 32.17
N ASP A 965 47.32 57.28 31.58
CA ASP A 965 47.35 57.15 30.12
C ASP A 965 46.01 57.65 29.56
N TYR A 966 46.01 58.29 28.39
CA TYR A 966 44.76 58.71 27.73
C TYR A 966 44.87 58.75 26.21
N VAL A 967 43.70 58.72 25.55
CA VAL A 967 43.51 59.01 24.13
C VAL A 967 42.35 60.00 24.03
N ALA A 968 42.58 61.14 23.37
CA ALA A 968 41.63 62.23 23.22
C ALA A 968 41.55 62.68 21.76
N VAL A 969 40.33 62.75 21.20
CA VAL A 969 40.07 63.37 19.90
C VAL A 969 39.31 64.67 20.13
N LEU A 970 39.87 65.78 19.64
CA LEU A 970 39.34 67.13 19.88
C LEU A 970 39.43 68.01 18.63
N ILE A 971 38.62 69.06 18.60
CA ILE A 971 38.62 70.12 17.60
C ILE A 971 39.28 71.34 18.23
N ARG A 972 40.26 71.91 17.51
CA ARG A 972 40.98 73.13 17.90
C ARG A 972 40.17 74.38 17.56
N GLU A 973 40.56 75.52 18.12
CA GLU A 973 39.93 76.83 17.89
C GLU A 973 39.83 77.24 16.41
N ASP A 974 40.79 76.82 15.57
CA ASP A 974 40.76 77.00 14.11
C ASP A 974 39.88 75.99 13.35
N GLY A 975 39.07 75.21 14.08
CA GLY A 975 38.19 74.17 13.55
C GLY A 975 38.89 72.90 13.09
N SER A 976 40.24 72.82 13.15
CA SER A 976 40.98 71.63 12.74
C SER A 976 40.87 70.49 13.75
N LEU A 977 40.86 69.25 13.26
CA LEU A 977 40.77 68.06 14.10
C LEU A 977 42.15 67.63 14.59
N GLN A 978 42.26 67.25 15.87
CA GLN A 978 43.50 66.83 16.52
C GLN A 978 43.30 65.59 17.39
N LEU A 979 44.25 64.66 17.30
CA LEU A 979 44.42 63.54 18.22
C LEU A 979 45.50 63.90 19.24
N ARG A 980 45.26 63.60 20.51
CA ARG A 980 46.28 63.56 21.56
C ARG A 980 46.26 62.20 22.24
N TYR A 981 47.40 61.64 22.57
CA TYR A 981 47.47 60.48 23.45
C TYR A 981 48.71 60.50 24.34
N GLN A 982 48.57 59.99 25.55
CA GLN A 982 49.67 59.81 26.49
C GLN A 982 49.74 58.35 26.92
N LEU A 983 50.93 57.78 26.85
CA LEU A 983 51.25 56.41 27.27
C LEU A 983 52.52 56.49 28.12
N GLY A 984 52.36 56.49 29.44
CA GLY A 984 53.44 56.84 30.36
C GLY A 984 53.76 58.35 30.41
N THR A 985 54.95 58.73 29.96
CA THR A 985 55.64 59.96 30.45
C THR A 985 55.33 61.27 29.73
N SER A 986 54.93 61.25 28.45
CA SER A 986 54.61 62.48 27.70
C SER A 986 53.45 62.32 26.72
N PRO A 987 52.66 63.38 26.49
CA PRO A 987 51.59 63.38 25.49
C PRO A 987 52.14 63.61 24.08
N TYR A 988 51.72 62.76 23.14
CA TYR A 988 51.92 62.93 21.71
C TYR A 988 50.71 63.67 21.12
N VAL A 989 50.96 64.55 20.15
CA VAL A 989 49.94 65.43 19.55
C VAL A 989 50.03 65.33 18.03
N PHE A 990 48.94 64.96 17.38
CA PHE A 990 48.87 64.73 15.94
C PHE A 990 47.69 65.51 15.32
N PRO A 991 47.92 66.41 14.35
CA PRO A 991 46.83 66.97 13.55
C PRO A 991 46.23 65.87 12.66
N LEU A 992 44.90 65.77 12.66
CA LEU A 992 44.13 64.82 11.85
C LEU A 992 43.56 65.46 10.58
N THR A 993 43.26 66.76 10.62
CA THR A 993 42.89 67.56 9.44
C THR A 993 43.64 68.88 9.42
N THR A 994 43.85 69.42 8.22
CA THR A 994 44.35 70.79 7.98
C THR A 994 43.22 71.78 7.70
N ALA A 995 42.05 71.28 7.28
CA ALA A 995 40.85 72.07 7.06
C ALA A 995 39.87 71.99 8.26
N PRO A 996 39.01 73.01 8.46
CA PRO A 996 37.98 72.98 9.49
C PRO A 996 36.96 71.84 9.28
N VAL A 997 36.65 71.11 10.36
CA VAL A 997 35.58 70.09 10.40
C VAL A 997 34.29 70.59 11.07
N THR A 998 34.18 71.91 11.22
CA THR A 998 33.05 72.66 11.77
C THR A 998 32.12 73.21 10.67
N ASP A 999 32.11 72.59 9.49
CA ASP A 999 31.34 73.00 8.31
C ASP A 999 29.83 72.68 8.41
N GLY A 1000 29.36 72.18 9.55
CA GLY A 1000 27.98 71.73 9.74
C GLY A 1000 27.62 70.48 8.95
N ARG A 1001 28.61 69.76 8.37
CA ARG A 1001 28.42 68.49 7.64
C ARG A 1001 28.91 67.29 8.47
N PRO A 1002 28.60 66.06 8.02
CA PRO A 1002 28.98 64.85 8.76
C PRO A 1002 30.34 64.34 8.31
N HIS A 1003 31.20 64.03 9.27
CA HIS A 1003 32.54 63.49 9.07
C HIS A 1003 32.67 62.15 9.80
N ARG A 1004 33.06 61.09 9.09
CA ARG A 1004 33.45 59.80 9.68
C ARG A 1004 34.95 59.81 9.96
N ILE A 1005 35.31 59.52 11.20
CA ILE A 1005 36.69 59.29 11.65
C ILE A 1005 36.90 57.78 11.80
N ASN A 1006 38.02 57.29 11.28
CA ASN A 1006 38.64 56.03 11.70
C ASN A 1006 40.12 56.28 12.02
N ILE A 1007 40.57 55.80 13.18
CA ILE A 1007 41.93 55.95 13.70
C ILE A 1007 42.37 54.57 14.19
N THR A 1008 43.47 54.05 13.65
CA THR A 1008 44.09 52.82 14.15
C THR A 1008 45.52 53.14 14.56
N ARG A 1009 45.82 53.06 15.86
CA ARG A 1009 47.21 53.08 16.35
C ARG A 1009 47.75 51.66 16.28
N ILE A 1010 48.99 51.50 15.82
CA ILE A 1010 49.80 50.29 16.01
C ILE A 1010 51.19 50.75 16.49
N ASN A 1011 51.53 50.43 17.74
CA ASN A 1011 52.71 50.93 18.45
C ASN A 1011 52.80 52.47 18.41
N ARG A 1012 53.74 53.05 17.66
CA ARG A 1012 53.85 54.52 17.46
C ARG A 1012 53.30 55.00 16.11
N THR A 1013 52.85 54.08 15.26
CA THR A 1013 52.28 54.39 13.94
C THR A 1013 50.78 54.64 14.08
N LEU A 1014 50.29 55.69 13.41
CA LEU A 1014 48.88 56.00 13.29
C LEU A 1014 48.44 55.87 11.84
N TYR A 1015 47.36 55.12 11.63
CA TYR A 1015 46.59 55.11 10.40
C TYR A 1015 45.32 55.92 10.65
N THR A 1016 45.04 56.90 9.81
CA THR A 1016 43.92 57.83 10.02
C THR A 1016 43.15 58.02 8.72
N GLN A 1017 41.82 58.06 8.82
CA GLN A 1017 40.93 58.26 7.70
C GLN A 1017 39.78 59.17 8.16
N VAL A 1018 39.62 60.31 7.48
CA VAL A 1018 38.52 61.25 7.70
C VAL A 1018 37.78 61.42 6.39
N LEU A 1019 36.47 61.17 6.37
CA LEU A 1019 35.64 61.19 5.15
C LEU A 1019 34.31 61.91 5.39
N PRO A 1020 33.81 62.71 4.43
CA PRO A 1020 32.44 63.22 4.47
C PRO A 1020 31.41 62.09 4.32
N SER A 1021 30.29 62.20 5.04
CA SER A 1021 29.26 61.16 5.22
C SER A 1021 27.85 61.79 5.24
N PRO A 1022 26.75 61.02 5.13
CA PRO A 1022 25.43 61.43 5.65
C PRO A 1022 25.37 61.38 7.20
N ALA A 1023 24.37 62.04 7.82
CA ALA A 1023 24.16 62.13 9.29
C ALA A 1023 22.71 61.85 9.73
N ILE A 1024 22.57 61.51 11.03
CA ILE A 1024 21.32 61.35 11.79
C ILE A 1024 21.55 61.92 13.23
N HIS A 1025 20.50 62.38 13.95
CA HIS A 1025 20.55 63.22 15.18
C HIS A 1025 19.72 62.64 16.37
N ALA A 1026 20.04 62.93 17.65
CA ALA A 1026 19.12 63.04 18.84
C ALA A 1026 19.83 63.21 20.23
N PRO A 1027 19.51 64.16 21.16
CA PRO A 1027 20.41 64.62 22.26
C PRO A 1027 20.73 63.69 23.46
N ALA A 1028 21.86 63.90 24.16
CA ALA A 1028 22.19 63.34 25.49
C ALA A 1028 23.30 64.12 26.27
N GLU A 1029 23.26 64.03 27.61
CA GLU A 1029 24.04 64.80 28.62
C GLU A 1029 24.42 63.86 29.81
N THR A 1030 25.40 64.01 30.74
CA THR A 1030 26.43 64.99 31.25
C THR A 1030 27.72 64.19 31.92
N GLY A 1031 30.37 64.76 32.20
CA GLY A 1031 31.63 64.08 32.68
C GLY A 1031 32.79 65.02 33.01
N MET A 1032 33.83 64.44 33.64
CA MET A 1032 35.09 65.12 33.98
C MET A 1032 36.25 64.53 33.17
N ILE A 1033 36.97 65.41 32.48
CA ILE A 1033 38.12 65.12 31.61
C ILE A 1033 39.40 65.62 32.33
N ASP A 1034 40.60 65.21 31.88
CA ASP A 1034 41.87 65.74 32.40
C ASP A 1034 41.96 67.28 32.23
N PRO A 1035 42.46 68.04 33.21
CA PRO A 1035 42.51 69.51 33.16
C PRO A 1035 43.17 70.13 31.91
N GLU A 1036 44.17 69.48 31.30
CA GLU A 1036 44.81 70.00 30.07
C GLU A 1036 43.96 69.76 28.81
N ILE A 1037 43.11 68.73 28.82
CA ILE A 1037 42.16 68.45 27.72
C ILE A 1037 40.83 69.19 27.94
N GLN A 1038 40.43 69.41 29.20
CA GLN A 1038 39.24 70.20 29.59
C GLN A 1038 39.28 71.64 29.05
N LYS A 1039 40.48 72.22 28.82
CA LYS A 1039 40.65 73.52 28.14
C LYS A 1039 40.00 73.58 26.76
N TYR A 1040 39.94 72.45 26.06
CA TYR A 1040 39.29 72.31 24.74
C TYR A 1040 37.83 71.86 24.83
N ASN A 1041 37.24 71.82 26.03
CA ASN A 1041 35.87 71.39 26.29
C ASN A 1041 35.01 72.47 26.94
N THR A 1042 35.32 73.75 26.66
CA THR A 1042 34.53 74.91 27.05
C THR A 1042 34.20 75.71 25.79
N PRO A 1043 32.92 75.91 25.42
CA PRO A 1043 31.71 75.55 26.16
C PRO A 1043 31.33 74.06 26.06
N GLY A 1044 32.07 73.25 25.29
CA GLY A 1044 31.83 71.82 25.13
C GLY A 1044 31.42 71.45 23.70
N PHE A 1045 31.33 70.15 23.41
CA PHE A 1045 30.91 69.69 22.08
C PHE A 1045 29.43 69.96 21.84
N SER A 1046 29.10 70.65 20.74
CA SER A 1046 27.73 70.81 20.25
C SER A 1046 27.60 70.21 18.85
N GLY A 1047 26.72 69.23 18.66
CA GLY A 1047 26.62 68.48 17.41
C GLY A 1047 26.22 67.01 17.58
N CYS A 1048 26.29 66.22 16.50
CA CYS A 1048 26.02 64.78 16.54
C CYS A 1048 27.31 63.95 16.70
N LEU A 1049 27.21 62.81 17.36
CA LEU A 1049 28.15 61.69 17.36
C LEU A 1049 27.35 60.39 17.09
N SER A 1050 27.92 59.44 16.35
CA SER A 1050 27.23 58.20 15.97
C SER A 1050 28.20 57.06 15.69
N GLY A 1051 27.73 55.82 15.86
CA GLY A 1051 28.54 54.63 15.61
C GLY A 1051 29.85 54.54 16.40
N VAL A 1052 29.89 55.04 17.64
CA VAL A 1052 31.11 55.06 18.46
C VAL A 1052 31.56 53.62 18.79
N LYS A 1053 32.77 53.28 18.33
CA LYS A 1053 33.49 52.02 18.56
C LYS A 1053 34.89 52.33 19.07
N PHE A 1054 35.30 51.69 20.16
CA PHE A 1054 36.69 51.67 20.65
C PHE A 1054 37.10 50.21 20.90
N ASN A 1055 38.02 49.70 20.09
CA ASN A 1055 38.33 48.27 19.99
C ASN A 1055 37.04 47.44 19.80
N SER A 1056 36.77 46.45 20.66
CA SER A 1056 35.54 45.67 20.69
C SER A 1056 34.39 46.32 21.47
N ILE A 1057 34.60 47.50 22.06
CA ILE A 1057 33.65 48.19 22.93
C ILE A 1057 32.77 49.13 22.10
N LEU A 1058 31.45 49.09 22.34
CA LEU A 1058 30.44 49.87 21.63
C LEU A 1058 29.64 50.75 22.62
N PRO A 1059 30.21 51.86 23.14
CA PRO A 1059 29.67 52.62 24.28
C PRO A 1059 28.18 52.99 24.17
N PHE A 1060 27.78 53.62 23.06
CA PHE A 1060 26.39 54.06 22.88
C PHE A 1060 25.41 52.89 22.84
N LYS A 1061 25.79 51.78 22.21
CA LYS A 1061 24.94 50.59 22.10
C LYS A 1061 24.73 49.88 23.44
N ALA A 1062 25.75 49.84 24.29
CA ALA A 1062 25.65 49.32 25.65
C ALA A 1062 24.81 50.22 26.57
N ILE A 1063 24.85 51.55 26.37
CA ILE A 1063 24.10 52.53 27.18
C ILE A 1063 22.62 52.59 26.78
N PHE A 1064 22.31 52.61 25.47
CA PHE A 1064 20.92 52.70 24.98
C PHE A 1064 20.16 51.36 24.97
N ARG A 1065 20.83 50.22 25.24
CA ARG A 1065 20.20 48.91 25.48
C ARG A 1065 20.89 48.15 26.63
N PRO A 1066 20.57 48.42 27.90
CA PRO A 1066 21.11 47.66 29.04
C PRO A 1066 20.62 46.20 29.00
N SER A 1067 21.55 45.27 28.76
CA SER A 1067 21.25 43.83 28.59
C SER A 1067 21.10 43.09 29.92
N GLY A 1068 19.98 43.32 30.61
CA GLY A 1068 19.46 42.44 31.69
C GLY A 1068 20.25 42.38 33.01
N ARG A 1069 21.41 43.04 33.13
CA ARG A 1069 22.13 43.24 34.40
C ARG A 1069 21.85 44.66 34.95
N PRO A 1070 21.88 44.88 36.28
CA PRO A 1070 21.60 46.19 36.86
C PRO A 1070 22.56 47.28 36.37
N ALA A 1071 22.04 48.49 36.14
CA ALA A 1071 22.88 49.66 35.92
C ALA A 1071 23.65 50.01 37.20
N PRO A 1072 24.92 50.46 37.12
CA PRO A 1072 25.61 51.08 38.24
C PRO A 1072 24.83 52.31 38.75
N TYR A 1073 24.89 52.54 40.07
CA TYR A 1073 24.03 53.50 40.78
C TYR A 1073 23.93 54.91 40.15
N PRO A 1074 22.72 55.51 40.08
CA PRO A 1074 22.54 56.87 39.60
C PRO A 1074 23.00 57.91 40.64
N GLY A 1075 23.89 58.81 40.22
CA GLY A 1075 24.03 60.12 40.86
C GLY A 1075 22.88 61.03 40.42
N GLY A 1076 22.31 61.81 41.34
CA GLY A 1076 21.01 62.46 41.14
C GLY A 1076 20.92 63.39 39.92
N GLY A 1077 19.95 63.11 39.04
CA GLY A 1077 19.58 63.89 37.86
C GLY A 1077 18.26 63.35 37.27
N HIS A 1078 17.53 64.14 36.48
CA HIS A 1078 16.25 63.73 35.88
C HIS A 1078 16.43 62.85 34.63
N TRP A 1079 15.45 62.00 34.35
CA TRP A 1079 15.47 61.06 33.22
C TRP A 1079 15.00 61.71 31.89
N PRO A 1080 15.71 61.53 30.77
CA PRO A 1080 15.24 61.93 29.44
C PRO A 1080 14.26 60.91 28.83
N SER A 1081 13.38 61.37 27.94
CA SER A 1081 12.33 60.56 27.31
C SER A 1081 12.69 60.08 25.89
N ARG A 1082 11.99 59.05 25.42
CA ARG A 1082 12.29 58.32 24.18
C ARG A 1082 11.61 58.95 22.96
N ALA A 1083 12.37 59.53 22.05
CA ALA A 1083 11.86 60.01 20.76
C ALA A 1083 11.85 58.89 19.69
N SER A 1084 10.67 58.54 19.19
CA SER A 1084 10.49 57.71 17.98
C SER A 1084 10.26 58.63 16.78
N TRP A 1085 11.05 58.44 15.72
CA TRP A 1085 10.75 59.01 14.41
C TRP A 1085 10.15 57.92 13.51
N ASP A 1086 8.84 57.97 13.33
CA ASP A 1086 8.20 57.30 12.21
C ASP A 1086 8.62 57.99 10.91
N LEU A 1087 9.43 57.29 10.11
CA LEU A 1087 9.58 57.63 8.70
C LEU A 1087 8.28 57.27 8.01
N ALA A 1088 7.42 58.27 7.80
CA ALA A 1088 6.16 58.11 7.09
C ALA A 1088 6.42 57.46 5.71
N PRO A 1089 5.83 56.29 5.41
CA PRO A 1089 6.03 55.65 4.12
C PRO A 1089 5.31 56.44 3.02
N GLY A 1090 6.05 56.80 1.96
CA GLY A 1090 5.44 57.03 0.65
C GLY A 1090 4.56 55.82 0.28
N PRO A 1091 3.38 56.04 -0.31
CA PRO A 1091 2.15 55.37 0.12
C PRO A 1091 2.20 53.84 0.03
N SER A 1092 2.40 53.21 1.18
CA SER A 1092 2.01 51.82 1.38
C SER A 1092 0.48 51.72 1.34
N LEU A 1093 -0.07 50.92 0.44
CA LEU A 1093 -1.52 50.69 0.30
C LEU A 1093 -2.07 49.85 1.46
N SER A 1094 -2.18 50.47 2.64
CA SER A 1094 -2.82 49.91 3.83
C SER A 1094 -4.34 49.87 3.66
N ARG A 1095 -4.86 48.86 2.94
CA ARG A 1095 -6.29 48.55 2.98
C ARG A 1095 -6.66 47.91 4.33
N VAL A 1096 -7.42 48.68 5.10
CA VAL A 1096 -8.01 48.31 6.38
C VAL A 1096 -8.90 47.05 6.25
N LEU A 1097 -8.84 46.18 7.25
CA LEU A 1097 -9.79 45.09 7.50
C LEU A 1097 -11.17 45.65 7.89
N PRO A 1098 -12.25 45.36 7.15
CA PRO A 1098 -13.61 45.55 7.62
C PRO A 1098 -14.12 44.25 8.27
N SER A 1099 -14.35 44.26 9.58
CA SER A 1099 -15.10 43.21 10.26
C SER A 1099 -16.61 43.48 10.17
N ALA A 1100 -17.38 42.43 9.79
CA ALA A 1100 -18.84 42.30 9.91
C ALA A 1100 -19.75 43.34 9.24
N CYS A 1101 -20.53 42.90 8.23
CA CYS A 1101 -22.02 42.90 8.26
C CYS A 1101 -22.64 42.42 6.93
N GLY A 1102 -23.92 42.02 6.97
CA GLY A 1102 -24.79 41.92 5.78
C GLY A 1102 -25.28 40.51 5.41
N ARG A 1103 -26.61 40.35 5.32
CA ARG A 1103 -27.30 39.20 4.68
C ARG A 1103 -27.85 39.63 3.30
N ARG A 1104 -28.26 38.63 2.51
CA ARG A 1104 -28.81 38.65 1.11
C ARG A 1104 -27.73 38.45 0.03
N GLY A 1105 -28.00 37.71 -1.04
CA GLY A 1105 -29.19 36.88 -1.33
C GLY A 1105 -29.28 36.46 -2.80
N ASP A 1106 -29.75 35.23 -3.02
CA ASP A 1106 -30.17 34.64 -4.31
C ASP A 1106 -29.09 34.33 -5.39
N PRO A 1107 -29.36 33.36 -6.31
CA PRO A 1107 -28.31 32.41 -6.72
C PRO A 1107 -28.05 32.27 -8.24
N ALA A 1108 -26.94 31.61 -8.58
CA ALA A 1108 -26.71 30.98 -9.89
C ALA A 1108 -26.44 29.48 -9.72
N LYS A 1109 -26.91 28.65 -10.66
CA LYS A 1109 -26.84 27.17 -10.60
C LYS A 1109 -25.56 26.63 -11.26
N GLY A 1110 -24.93 25.64 -10.65
CA GLY A 1110 -23.93 24.77 -11.26
C GLY A 1110 -23.85 23.45 -10.50
N SER A 1111 -24.17 22.31 -11.13
CA SER A 1111 -24.41 21.05 -10.42
C SER A 1111 -23.20 20.13 -10.38
N GLY A 1112 -22.64 19.90 -9.19
CA GLY A 1112 -21.76 18.77 -8.87
C GLY A 1112 -22.34 17.96 -7.71
N ARG A 1113 -22.53 16.65 -7.88
CA ARG A 1113 -23.10 15.77 -6.84
C ARG A 1113 -22.05 15.38 -5.80
N GLY A 1114 -21.78 16.26 -4.84
CA GLY A 1114 -20.88 15.97 -3.72
C GLY A 1114 -21.50 14.99 -2.70
N CYS A 1115 -20.74 13.98 -2.28
CA CYS A 1115 -21.13 13.11 -1.16
C CYS A 1115 -21.24 13.93 0.13
N ARG A 1116 -22.38 13.81 0.82
CA ARG A 1116 -22.69 14.54 2.05
C ARG A 1116 -22.80 13.56 3.21
N ARG A 1117 -21.99 13.69 4.24
CA ARG A 1117 -22.26 13.10 5.56
C ARG A 1117 -21.67 13.94 6.69
N GLU A 1118 -22.32 13.90 7.84
CA GLU A 1118 -22.04 14.80 8.97
C GLU A 1118 -20.71 14.50 9.66
N THR A 1119 -19.84 15.51 9.77
CA THR A 1119 -18.72 15.50 10.72
C THR A 1119 -19.27 15.77 12.13
N HIS A 1120 -19.32 14.73 12.96
CA HIS A 1120 -19.86 14.80 14.32
C HIS A 1120 -18.86 15.41 15.32
N SER A 1121 -18.45 16.67 15.10
CA SER A 1121 -17.51 17.38 15.96
C SER A 1121 -18.14 17.73 17.32
N GLN A 1122 -17.91 16.88 18.32
CA GLN A 1122 -18.30 17.19 19.70
C GLN A 1122 -17.45 18.33 20.26
N LEU A 1123 -18.03 19.52 20.36
CA LEU A 1123 -17.95 20.45 21.49
C LEU A 1123 -18.85 21.68 21.19
N PHE A 1124 -19.49 22.24 22.22
CA PHE A 1124 -20.41 23.39 22.15
C PHE A 1124 -21.72 23.22 21.34
N SER A 1125 -22.59 22.28 21.74
CA SER A 1125 -24.00 22.25 21.28
C SER A 1125 -24.99 21.70 22.33
N SER A 1126 -25.05 22.32 23.51
CA SER A 1126 -26.02 21.96 24.57
C SER A 1126 -27.35 22.74 24.53
N PHE A 1127 -27.41 23.90 23.86
CA PHE A 1127 -28.62 24.72 23.78
C PHE A 1127 -29.79 24.14 22.96
N PRO A 1128 -29.61 23.68 21.71
CA PRO A 1128 -30.76 23.30 20.87
C PRO A 1128 -31.48 22.05 21.39
N LEU A 1129 -30.75 21.08 21.97
CA LEU A 1129 -31.33 19.85 22.53
C LEU A 1129 -32.27 20.14 23.70
N VAL A 1130 -31.89 21.05 24.60
CA VAL A 1130 -32.73 21.47 25.74
C VAL A 1130 -34.00 22.17 25.25
N VAL A 1131 -33.91 23.03 24.23
CA VAL A 1131 -35.08 23.68 23.62
C VAL A 1131 -36.01 22.65 22.96
N THR A 1132 -35.49 21.69 22.21
CA THR A 1132 -36.33 20.62 21.62
C THR A 1132 -36.96 19.72 22.67
N PHE A 1133 -36.26 19.42 23.77
CA PHE A 1133 -36.81 18.62 24.87
C PHE A 1133 -37.92 19.37 25.62
N LEU A 1134 -37.76 20.67 25.86
CA LEU A 1134 -38.81 21.53 26.42
C LEU A 1134 -40.02 21.66 25.49
N LEU A 1135 -39.81 21.77 24.18
CA LEU A 1135 -40.91 21.78 23.20
C LEU A 1135 -41.65 20.44 23.13
N LEU A 1136 -40.94 19.31 23.22
CA LEU A 1136 -41.55 17.98 23.29
C LEU A 1136 -42.32 17.75 24.60
N LEU A 1137 -41.81 18.23 25.74
CA LEU A 1137 -42.55 18.23 27.01
C LEU A 1137 -43.81 19.09 26.90
N LEU A 1138 -43.72 20.29 26.33
CA LEU A 1138 -44.86 21.20 26.19
C LEU A 1138 -45.92 20.66 25.21
N ALA A 1139 -45.49 20.02 24.11
CA ALA A 1139 -46.37 19.29 23.20
C ALA A 1139 -47.02 18.07 23.87
N GLY A 1140 -46.27 17.31 24.68
CA GLY A 1140 -46.80 16.19 25.46
C GLY A 1140 -47.81 16.62 26.53
N LEU A 1141 -47.58 17.78 27.17
CA LEU A 1141 -48.49 18.37 28.17
C LEU A 1141 -49.76 18.90 27.49
N LEU A 1142 -49.66 19.52 26.31
CA LEU A 1142 -50.82 19.87 25.47
C LEU A 1142 -51.60 18.63 25.01
N LEU A 1143 -50.92 17.55 24.62
CA LEU A 1143 -51.56 16.28 24.24
C LEU A 1143 -52.28 15.63 25.44
N LEU A 1144 -51.68 15.69 26.65
CA LEU A 1144 -52.31 15.23 27.88
C LEU A 1144 -53.52 16.08 28.27
N LEU A 1145 -53.47 17.41 28.12
CA LEU A 1145 -54.62 18.29 28.33
C LEU A 1145 -55.74 18.01 27.32
N TYR A 1146 -55.41 17.79 26.05
CA TYR A 1146 -56.35 17.38 25.02
C TYR A 1146 -57.02 16.04 25.34
N LEU A 1147 -56.23 15.02 25.69
CA LEU A 1147 -56.73 13.69 26.10
C LEU A 1147 -57.50 13.73 27.43
N HIS A 1148 -57.22 14.68 28.32
CA HIS A 1148 -57.97 14.90 29.55
C HIS A 1148 -59.34 15.52 29.26
N HIS A 1149 -59.40 16.57 28.44
CA HIS A 1149 -60.66 17.20 28.02
C HIS A 1149 -61.56 16.26 27.19
N HIS A 1150 -60.99 15.39 26.36
CA HIS A 1150 -61.77 14.44 25.54
C HIS A 1150 -62.14 13.12 26.26
N ARG A 1151 -61.76 12.93 27.53
CA ARG A 1151 -62.03 11.68 28.27
C ARG A 1151 -63.44 11.50 28.85
N TYR A 1152 -64.33 12.50 28.71
CA TYR A 1152 -65.66 12.50 29.35
C TYR A 1152 -66.84 12.73 28.39
N LYS A 1153 -67.04 11.86 27.37
CA LYS A 1153 -68.35 11.67 26.72
C LYS A 1153 -68.62 10.23 26.25
N GLY A 1154 -69.63 9.60 26.88
CA GLY A 1154 -70.66 8.80 26.19
C GLY A 1154 -70.30 7.44 25.60
N SER A 1155 -70.42 6.39 26.42
CA SER A 1155 -70.54 4.99 26.00
C SER A 1155 -71.92 4.62 25.42
N TYR A 1156 -71.98 3.74 24.42
CA TYR A 1156 -73.06 2.75 24.18
C TYR A 1156 -72.42 1.48 23.57
N LEU A 1157 -72.56 0.28 24.17
CA LEU A 1157 -73.54 -0.78 23.85
C LEU A 1157 -73.67 -1.12 22.34
N THR A 1158 -73.71 -2.37 21.86
CA THR A 1158 -73.40 -3.76 22.34
C THR A 1158 -73.71 -4.69 21.14
N ASN A 1159 -73.00 -5.81 20.96
CA ASN A 1159 -73.56 -7.17 20.72
C ASN A 1159 -72.56 -8.17 20.09
N GLU A 1160 -72.58 -9.40 20.61
CA GLU A 1160 -72.08 -10.64 19.98
C GLU A 1160 -73.18 -11.22 19.01
N PRO A 1161 -73.08 -12.40 18.34
CA PRO A 1161 -72.06 -13.46 18.47
C PRO A 1161 -71.64 -14.26 17.19
N LYS A 1162 -70.66 -15.17 17.39
CA LYS A 1162 -70.49 -16.53 16.80
C LYS A 1162 -70.68 -16.78 15.28
N ALA A 1163 -69.55 -17.12 14.64
CA ALA A 1163 -69.24 -18.36 13.88
C ALA A 1163 -70.10 -18.82 12.66
N VAL A 1164 -69.44 -19.55 11.72
CA VAL A 1164 -69.79 -20.90 11.17
C VAL A 1164 -69.11 -21.19 9.80
N GLN A 1165 -68.35 -22.28 9.76
CA GLN A 1165 -68.07 -23.29 8.71
C GLN A 1165 -67.99 -23.01 7.18
N ASP A 1166 -66.86 -23.46 6.62
CA ASP A 1166 -66.66 -24.47 5.55
C ASP A 1166 -66.90 -24.25 4.02
N TYR A 1167 -65.98 -24.91 3.29
CA TYR A 1167 -66.08 -25.64 2.00
C TYR A 1167 -65.66 -25.04 0.63
N HIS A 1168 -64.73 -25.81 0.00
CA HIS A 1168 -64.42 -26.02 -1.43
C HIS A 1168 -63.88 -24.88 -2.34
N GLY A 1169 -62.84 -25.23 -3.12
CA GLY A 1169 -62.45 -24.58 -4.39
C GLY A 1169 -62.80 -25.51 -5.59
N PRO A 1170 -62.02 -25.60 -6.69
CA PRO A 1170 -60.79 -24.88 -7.07
C PRO A 1170 -60.87 -24.20 -8.48
N GLY A 1171 -59.80 -23.52 -8.94
CA GLY A 1171 -59.75 -22.99 -10.32
C GLY A 1171 -58.38 -22.48 -10.80
N LYS A 1172 -57.94 -22.95 -11.97
CA LYS A 1172 -56.76 -22.54 -12.79
C LYS A 1172 -57.25 -22.43 -14.26
N PRO A 1173 -56.48 -21.93 -15.23
CA PRO A 1173 -55.41 -20.92 -15.22
C PRO A 1173 -55.72 -19.81 -16.27
N LEU A 1174 -54.75 -18.97 -16.66
CA LEU A 1174 -54.75 -18.31 -17.99
C LEU A 1174 -53.35 -17.81 -18.41
N VAL A 1175 -53.11 -17.76 -19.72
CA VAL A 1175 -51.90 -17.20 -20.38
C VAL A 1175 -52.39 -16.32 -21.56
N PRO A 1176 -51.84 -15.11 -21.77
CA PRO A 1176 -52.24 -14.25 -22.88
C PRO A 1176 -51.44 -14.50 -24.16
N HIS A 1177 -52.08 -14.26 -25.31
CA HIS A 1177 -51.42 -14.12 -26.62
C HIS A 1177 -51.43 -12.64 -27.10
N LYS A 1178 -51.17 -12.38 -28.38
CA LYS A 1178 -50.48 -11.18 -28.89
C LYS A 1178 -51.36 -10.19 -29.70
N ASP A 1179 -50.89 -8.93 -29.74
CA ASP A 1179 -51.04 -7.88 -30.80
C ASP A 1179 -52.32 -7.00 -30.96
N GLN A 1180 -52.06 -5.67 -31.11
CA GLN A 1180 -52.77 -4.61 -31.89
C GLN A 1180 -54.18 -4.09 -31.40
N ASN A 1181 -54.59 -2.81 -31.53
CA ASN A 1181 -54.16 -1.65 -32.36
C ASN A 1181 -54.67 -0.25 -31.86
N LEU A 1182 -53.89 0.84 -32.12
CA LEU A 1182 -54.26 2.28 -32.35
C LEU A 1182 -55.06 3.09 -31.27
N PRO A 1183 -55.31 4.45 -31.38
CA PRO A 1183 -55.13 5.40 -32.52
C PRO A 1183 -54.21 6.65 -32.27
N GLN A 1184 -54.21 7.58 -33.24
CA GLN A 1184 -53.30 8.75 -33.42
C GLN A 1184 -53.85 10.09 -32.86
N ILE A 1185 -53.01 11.16 -32.84
CA ILE A 1185 -53.36 12.51 -33.38
C ILE A 1185 -52.12 13.45 -33.53
N LEU A 1186 -51.96 14.01 -34.75
CA LEU A 1186 -51.29 15.26 -35.22
C LEU A 1186 -49.83 15.66 -34.84
N GLU A 1187 -49.35 16.67 -35.59
CA GLU A 1187 -47.97 17.10 -35.80
C GLU A 1187 -47.71 18.54 -35.28
N GLU A 1188 -46.44 18.89 -35.02
CA GLU A 1188 -45.82 20.12 -35.57
C GLU A 1188 -44.28 20.02 -35.54
N ALA A 1189 -43.56 20.96 -36.16
CA ALA A 1189 -42.13 20.82 -36.50
C ALA A 1189 -41.28 22.10 -36.35
N LYS A 1190 -39.95 21.91 -36.53
CA LYS A 1190 -38.79 22.83 -36.35
C LYS A 1190 -38.11 22.73 -34.96
N GLY A 1191 -36.79 22.86 -34.83
CA GLY A 1191 -35.77 22.85 -35.90
C GLY A 1191 -34.57 23.78 -35.67
N GLU A 1192 -33.60 23.33 -34.88
CA GLU A 1192 -32.15 23.61 -34.98
C GLU A 1192 -31.38 22.53 -34.19
#